data_AF-A0A2M8JB37-F1
#
_entry.id   AF-A0A2M8JB37-F1
#
_cell.length_a   1.000
_cell.length_b   1.000
_cell.length_c   1.000
_cell.angle_alpha   90.00
_cell.angle_beta   90.00
_cell.angle_gamma   90.00
#
_symmetry.space_group_name_H-M   'P 1'
#
loop_
_entity.id
_entity.type
_entity.pdbx_description
1 polymer ?
#
loop_
_entity_poly.entity_id
_entity_poly.type
_entity_poly.pdbx_seq_one_letter_code
_entity_poly.pdbx_strand_id
1 'polypeptide(L)'
;MKKLFIALAFTAATSLSAQTDYAAVYNGKAFVQKGIQLYEEEKYEAAMAEFQKVDALDPEYGTAQYEMALTLSAQEKKTELKAHFEKLYKTKWMKKLPTLYTLYGSYLSDAEKYNEAEKIFKEGLQFIPNNTNHQYNLAVLYYRAKKVQECVDILKNIIANNPNSASSHYLLGSVALENGKIAEGSMALLSYLMISPTGKFAKNAVFKLNAKMGENYMEKSKIVFSKSGDNFEELETILRNQLPLRSAYKIQAKIDDVVTRQVQAVLEYTQMHKMGDGFFETTYLPWLKSVADSKQIEGFSYYILMGLEEELGKSLLAQKKKILQFSEDYIAKDFWSVFARRKMNLFGEDKEVIIYVNDGVPNLIGSVVNGKKEGKFKLLNEFENLDGELQFANDELNGLQKYYNEEGKIYEEKNYANGKRNGKRTVYYPSGSLSLEENYKDDVLDGKSTSYHIAGGINCDGTFTNGEINGTLTCYYPTGTKKTESSYANGKLEGVYNSYNKAGDLASTETYKNGELEGKYTKFYGPNAIQEEAEYKTGKVVGSFKKYHTNGKLEEEFVYTNGKVSASAEYYATGVKSGESTYNEKGELMATTYFNPSGEKYYDEVFNSKEIKLIRQYSRDNGKPTEINLARKSFEIKTLDGKVVATGAFEKGRRNGQWKFQTASGKPETETAFIKGEREGITKNYSKNGLLNSISYYAKDTLQGRNEVYNDRGLRRIYNYRNGNLNGPYKVFYSDGSVLNDGFYDEDELEGERRTFSQSGQLMMVDNMYRNITLSTDYYNEKGEIATSIAYDHKSGTVNHSMNNGAYTSVFEIKNGYLDGKYNRKDKFNKPMVEGEYKCGAAVNVYKEYGPNDTILLEQSYYNGLINGVSKNYDLTGHLKITSEYNFGVENGKTIRYYHNKSKMYEYNQQNDVKEGDFTYYNLKGEPLMTIFFLDDAPQYYLKKSKTGELSEKVIIVNETGTLTSNYPNGKIALQITFNKGNKEGAFFINNDQGKPEYKAFYKDDVVHNDRIEYYANGNIYLKEHFVSNDYEGVQEYFKEDGKPWIKAEYKNDELHGKTQIFTNGVLTLTKKYDSDYLVDVIK
;
A
#
# COMPACT_ATOMS: atom_id res chain seq x y z
N MET A 1 46.96 -46.28 11.73
CA MET A 1 47.03 -45.76 10.33
C MET A 1 46.23 -46.69 9.45
N LYS A 2 45.40 -46.29 8.49
CA LYS A 2 44.76 -45.01 8.11
C LYS A 2 43.64 -45.46 7.15
N LYS A 3 42.43 -44.91 7.32
CA LYS A 3 41.22 -45.33 6.60
C LYS A 3 41.12 -44.71 5.20
N LEU A 4 40.42 -45.47 4.35
CA LEU A 4 40.09 -45.32 2.94
C LEU A 4 39.52 -43.96 2.51
N PHE A 5 39.97 -43.53 1.32
CA PHE A 5 39.23 -42.73 0.35
C PHE A 5 38.46 -43.70 -0.57
N ILE A 6 37.13 -43.57 -0.65
CA ILE A 6 36.34 -43.89 -1.85
C ILE A 6 35.23 -42.84 -1.95
N ALA A 7 35.26 -42.09 -3.06
CA ALA A 7 34.20 -41.21 -3.50
C ALA A 7 33.15 -42.03 -4.28
N LEU A 8 31.87 -41.89 -3.96
CA LEU A 8 30.76 -42.11 -4.90
C LEU A 8 29.44 -41.54 -4.36
N ALA A 9 28.91 -40.60 -5.15
CA ALA A 9 27.50 -40.31 -5.40
C ALA A 9 26.54 -40.02 -4.22
N PHE A 10 26.39 -38.72 -3.92
CA PHE A 10 25.06 -38.13 -3.79
C PHE A 10 24.93 -37.04 -4.86
N THR A 11 24.48 -37.42 -6.05
CA THR A 11 23.92 -36.48 -7.03
C THR A 11 22.56 -36.04 -6.50
N ALA A 12 22.58 -35.04 -5.61
CA ALA A 12 21.42 -34.20 -5.40
C ALA A 12 21.18 -33.42 -6.69
N ALA A 13 19.97 -33.51 -7.22
CA ALA A 13 19.48 -32.57 -8.21
C ALA A 13 19.51 -31.17 -7.57
N THR A 14 20.60 -30.42 -7.76
CA THR A 14 20.64 -29.00 -7.47
C THR A 14 19.94 -28.30 -8.63
N SER A 15 18.62 -28.13 -8.53
CA SER A 15 18.06 -26.88 -9.03
C SER A 15 18.88 -25.77 -8.37
N LEU A 16 19.53 -24.91 -9.16
CA LEU A 16 20.05 -23.63 -8.67
C LEU A 16 18.87 -22.88 -8.03
N SER A 17 18.63 -23.06 -6.73
CA SER A 17 17.89 -22.07 -5.97
C SER A 17 18.83 -20.89 -5.86
N ALA A 18 18.54 -19.82 -6.60
CA ALA A 18 19.25 -18.55 -6.42
C ALA A 18 19.25 -18.21 -4.91
N GLN A 19 20.42 -17.88 -4.37
CA GLN A 19 20.51 -17.39 -3.00
C GLN A 19 19.66 -16.12 -2.90
N THR A 20 18.70 -16.07 -1.98
CA THR A 20 17.84 -14.88 -1.78
C THR A 20 18.71 -13.67 -1.48
N ASP A 21 18.60 -12.64 -2.31
CA ASP A 21 19.25 -11.35 -2.07
C ASP A 21 18.38 -10.50 -1.14
N TYR A 22 18.68 -10.55 0.17
CA TYR A 22 17.96 -9.76 1.17
C TYR A 22 18.24 -8.26 1.05
N ALA A 23 19.33 -7.85 0.38
CA ALA A 23 19.67 -6.44 0.20
C ALA A 23 18.89 -5.79 -0.95
N ALA A 24 18.26 -6.59 -1.83
CA ALA A 24 17.52 -6.09 -2.98
C ALA A 24 16.31 -5.26 -2.55
N VAL A 25 16.32 -3.97 -2.88
CA VAL A 25 15.23 -3.03 -2.59
C VAL A 25 14.25 -3.00 -3.76
N TYR A 26 12.98 -3.27 -3.48
CA TYR A 26 11.91 -3.17 -4.46
C TYR A 26 11.53 -1.70 -4.72
N ASN A 27 11.55 -1.26 -5.98
CA ASN A 27 11.17 0.10 -6.38
C ASN A 27 10.63 0.14 -7.82
N GLY A 28 9.31 -0.03 -7.98
CA GLY A 28 8.63 -0.02 -9.29
C GLY A 28 8.95 1.22 -10.14
N LYS A 29 8.86 2.42 -9.54
CA LYS A 29 9.19 3.69 -10.22
C LYS A 29 10.60 3.71 -10.78
N ALA A 30 11.58 3.25 -10.00
CA ALA A 30 12.97 3.19 -10.46
C ALA A 30 13.18 2.12 -11.55
N PHE A 31 12.48 0.99 -11.49
CA PHE A 31 12.51 -0.02 -12.54
C PHE A 31 11.97 0.53 -13.87
N VAL A 32 10.84 1.23 -13.85
CA VAL A 32 10.25 1.86 -15.04
C VAL A 32 11.18 2.94 -15.59
N GLN A 33 11.67 3.87 -14.77
CA GLN A 33 12.57 4.94 -15.23
C GLN A 33 13.85 4.39 -15.87
N LYS A 34 14.46 3.38 -15.25
CA LYS A 34 15.65 2.72 -15.80
C LYS A 34 15.32 1.96 -17.09
N GLY A 35 14.16 1.32 -17.16
CA GLY A 35 13.70 0.65 -18.38
C GLY A 35 13.52 1.63 -19.54
N ILE A 36 12.91 2.80 -19.31
CA ILE A 36 12.76 3.86 -20.32
C ILE A 36 14.14 4.35 -20.79
N GLN A 37 15.06 4.63 -19.87
CA GLN A 37 16.43 5.02 -20.23
C GLN A 37 17.11 3.96 -21.11
N LEU A 38 16.99 2.68 -20.76
CA LEU A 38 17.57 1.59 -21.55
C LEU A 38 16.89 1.45 -22.93
N TYR A 39 15.59 1.73 -23.03
CA TYR A 39 14.87 1.76 -24.30
C TYR A 39 15.39 2.88 -25.20
N GLU A 40 15.61 4.09 -24.66
CA GLU A 40 16.21 5.23 -25.38
C GLU A 40 17.64 4.93 -25.85
N GLU A 41 18.39 4.13 -25.09
CA GLU A 41 19.71 3.61 -25.46
C GLU A 41 19.66 2.41 -26.43
N GLU A 42 18.47 2.05 -26.96
CA GLU A 42 18.21 0.90 -27.83
C GLU A 42 18.57 -0.48 -27.22
N LYS A 43 18.70 -0.55 -25.88
CA LYS A 43 19.00 -1.79 -25.12
C LYS A 43 17.71 -2.51 -24.71
N TYR A 44 16.90 -2.89 -25.70
CA TYR A 44 15.53 -3.37 -25.49
C TYR A 44 15.39 -4.60 -24.58
N GLU A 45 16.30 -5.58 -24.65
CA GLU A 45 16.24 -6.76 -23.77
C GLU A 45 16.48 -6.39 -22.30
N ALA A 46 17.38 -5.43 -22.04
CA ALA A 46 17.64 -4.94 -20.69
C ALA A 46 16.47 -4.08 -20.18
N ALA A 47 15.87 -3.26 -21.06
CA ALA A 47 14.66 -2.49 -20.74
C ALA A 47 13.50 -3.42 -20.35
N MET A 48 13.25 -4.45 -21.16
CA MET A 48 12.24 -5.48 -20.90
C MET A 48 12.44 -6.16 -19.54
N ALA A 49 13.70 -6.50 -19.21
CA ALA A 49 14.04 -7.11 -17.93
C ALA A 49 13.81 -6.18 -16.73
N GLU A 50 13.94 -4.86 -16.88
CA GLU A 50 13.59 -3.90 -15.83
C GLU A 50 12.06 -3.77 -15.68
N PHE A 51 11.30 -3.62 -16.78
CA PHE A 51 9.84 -3.52 -16.72
C PHE A 51 9.18 -4.77 -16.11
N GLN A 52 9.74 -5.95 -16.37
CA GLN A 52 9.25 -7.22 -15.81
C GLN A 52 9.44 -7.38 -14.30
N LYS A 53 10.22 -6.51 -13.64
CA LYS A 53 10.38 -6.52 -12.18
C LYS A 53 9.19 -5.89 -11.46
N VAL A 54 8.35 -5.13 -12.15
CA VAL A 54 7.19 -4.44 -11.58
C VAL A 54 6.08 -5.47 -11.30
N ASP A 55 5.70 -5.60 -10.03
CA ASP A 55 4.64 -6.52 -9.59
C ASP A 55 3.27 -6.09 -10.13
N ALA A 56 2.36 -7.03 -10.36
CA ALA A 56 1.04 -6.75 -10.89
C ALA A 56 0.14 -5.93 -9.95
N LEU A 57 0.46 -5.88 -8.66
CA LEU A 57 -0.22 -5.05 -7.66
C LEU A 57 0.43 -3.67 -7.49
N ASP A 58 1.56 -3.40 -8.16
CA ASP A 58 2.24 -2.11 -8.12
C ASP A 58 1.45 -1.07 -8.95
N PRO A 59 1.25 0.16 -8.43
CA PRO A 59 0.65 1.26 -9.20
C PRO A 59 1.35 1.53 -10.55
N GLU A 60 2.67 1.29 -10.64
CA GLU A 60 3.46 1.48 -11.87
C GLU A 60 3.30 0.34 -12.89
N TYR A 61 2.55 -0.71 -12.56
CA TYR A 61 2.37 -1.86 -13.46
C TYR A 61 1.78 -1.42 -14.79
N GLY A 62 0.78 -0.53 -14.80
CA GLY A 62 0.17 -0.02 -16.03
C GLY A 62 1.21 0.63 -16.96
N THR A 63 2.03 1.53 -16.42
CA THR A 63 3.13 2.19 -17.14
C THR A 63 4.13 1.17 -17.67
N ALA A 64 4.56 0.21 -16.84
CA ALA A 64 5.44 -0.86 -17.28
C ALA A 64 4.85 -1.67 -18.45
N GLN A 65 3.55 -2.00 -18.42
CA GLN A 65 2.89 -2.72 -19.51
C GLN A 65 2.82 -1.90 -20.80
N TYR A 66 2.64 -0.58 -20.71
CA TYR A 66 2.69 0.33 -21.86
C TYR A 66 4.09 0.37 -22.48
N GLU A 67 5.12 0.55 -21.66
CA GLU A 67 6.51 0.58 -22.14
C GLU A 67 6.99 -0.77 -22.69
N MET A 68 6.52 -1.88 -22.13
CA MET A 68 6.75 -3.21 -22.71
C MET A 68 6.15 -3.33 -24.11
N ALA A 69 4.95 -2.77 -24.35
CA ALA A 69 4.33 -2.79 -25.66
C ALA A 69 5.13 -1.98 -26.69
N LEU A 70 5.62 -0.79 -26.30
CA LEU A 70 6.52 0.01 -27.14
C LEU A 70 7.83 -0.72 -27.44
N THR A 71 8.43 -1.35 -26.42
CA THR A 71 9.67 -2.12 -26.56
C THR A 71 9.50 -3.30 -27.53
N LEU A 72 8.44 -4.10 -27.38
CA LEU A 72 8.16 -5.22 -28.29
C LEU A 72 7.90 -4.73 -29.73
N SER A 73 7.27 -3.57 -29.88
CA SER A 73 7.04 -2.93 -31.19
C SER A 73 8.36 -2.53 -31.84
N ALA A 74 9.25 -1.85 -31.10
CA ALA A 74 10.57 -1.44 -31.60
C ALA A 74 11.46 -2.64 -31.96
N GLN A 75 11.31 -3.78 -31.27
CA GLN A 75 11.98 -5.04 -31.60
C GLN A 75 11.34 -5.81 -32.77
N GLU A 76 10.25 -5.32 -33.34
CA GLU A 76 9.44 -5.99 -34.37
C GLU A 76 8.91 -7.38 -33.96
N LYS A 77 8.77 -7.66 -32.65
CA LYS A 77 8.29 -8.94 -32.10
C LYS A 77 6.77 -9.05 -32.17
N LYS A 78 6.20 -9.06 -33.38
CA LYS A 78 4.75 -8.99 -33.65
C LYS A 78 3.92 -10.05 -32.89
N THR A 79 4.41 -11.29 -32.80
CA THR A 79 3.69 -12.37 -32.10
C THR A 79 3.61 -12.13 -30.60
N GLU A 80 4.71 -11.71 -29.97
CA GLU A 80 4.77 -11.39 -28.54
C GLU A 80 3.94 -10.15 -28.22
N LEU A 81 4.02 -9.11 -29.05
CA LEU A 81 3.21 -7.90 -28.91
C LEU A 81 1.70 -8.19 -28.99
N LYS A 82 1.28 -9.05 -29.93
CA LYS A 82 -0.12 -9.49 -30.03
C LYS A 82 -0.58 -10.19 -28.76
N ALA A 83 0.21 -11.15 -28.27
CA ALA A 83 -0.10 -11.89 -27.05
C ALA A 83 -0.17 -10.97 -25.83
N HIS A 84 0.72 -9.97 -25.76
CA HIS A 84 0.73 -8.94 -24.71
C HIS A 84 -0.56 -8.11 -24.72
N PHE A 85 -0.98 -7.58 -25.88
CA PHE A 85 -2.24 -6.83 -25.96
C PHE A 85 -3.47 -7.70 -25.68
N GLU A 86 -3.53 -8.92 -26.20
CA GLU A 86 -4.64 -9.84 -25.92
C GLU A 86 -4.74 -10.18 -24.43
N LYS A 87 -3.60 -10.35 -23.75
CA LYS A 87 -3.53 -10.51 -22.29
C LYS A 87 -4.13 -9.28 -21.60
N LEU A 88 -3.63 -8.07 -21.90
CA LEU A 88 -4.08 -6.83 -21.26
C LEU A 88 -5.58 -6.55 -21.50
N TYR A 89 -6.08 -6.86 -22.69
CA TYR A 89 -7.49 -6.75 -23.04
C TYR A 89 -8.34 -7.74 -22.22
N LYS A 90 -7.94 -9.02 -22.19
CA LYS A 90 -8.64 -10.08 -21.44
C LYS A 90 -8.67 -9.81 -19.93
N THR A 91 -7.58 -9.28 -19.37
CA THR A 91 -7.48 -8.91 -17.96
C THR A 91 -8.10 -7.55 -17.63
N LYS A 92 -8.73 -6.88 -18.61
CA LYS A 92 -9.36 -5.55 -18.48
C LYS A 92 -8.40 -4.43 -18.04
N TRP A 93 -7.08 -4.64 -18.13
CA TRP A 93 -6.07 -3.67 -17.73
C TRP A 93 -6.10 -2.41 -18.61
N MET A 94 -6.51 -2.52 -19.87
CA MET A 94 -6.68 -1.37 -20.76
C MET A 94 -7.71 -0.36 -20.27
N LYS A 95 -8.67 -0.76 -19.41
CA LYS A 95 -9.60 0.19 -18.79
C LYS A 95 -8.93 1.04 -17.71
N LYS A 96 -7.93 0.47 -17.02
CA LYS A 96 -7.13 1.16 -16.00
C LYS A 96 -6.11 2.12 -16.63
N LEU A 97 -5.62 1.81 -17.84
CA LEU A 97 -4.75 2.69 -18.63
C LEU A 97 -5.24 2.81 -20.09
N PRO A 98 -6.18 3.73 -20.39
CA PRO A 98 -6.86 3.81 -21.68
C PRO A 98 -5.97 4.09 -22.90
N THR A 99 -4.78 4.66 -22.72
CA THR A 99 -3.81 4.89 -23.81
C THR A 99 -3.36 3.58 -24.49
N LEU A 100 -3.48 2.44 -23.80
CA LEU A 100 -3.24 1.11 -24.38
C LEU A 100 -4.21 0.75 -25.50
N TYR A 101 -5.44 1.30 -25.51
CA TYR A 101 -6.38 1.12 -26.63
C TYR A 101 -5.81 1.77 -27.91
N THR A 102 -5.15 2.92 -27.79
CA THR A 102 -4.51 3.60 -28.93
C THR A 102 -3.42 2.73 -29.54
N LEU A 103 -2.52 2.18 -28.73
CA LEU A 103 -1.44 1.31 -29.21
C LEU A 103 -1.98 0.02 -29.84
N TYR A 104 -2.96 -0.64 -29.19
CA TYR A 104 -3.51 -1.88 -29.70
C TYR A 104 -4.32 -1.68 -31.00
N GLY A 105 -5.14 -0.63 -31.06
CA GLY A 105 -5.88 -0.27 -32.27
C GLY A 105 -4.95 0.06 -33.44
N SER A 106 -3.85 0.78 -33.17
CA SER A 106 -2.84 1.12 -34.18
C SER A 106 -2.11 -0.13 -34.68
N TYR A 107 -1.70 -1.02 -33.78
CA TYR A 107 -1.11 -2.33 -34.14
C TYR A 107 -2.03 -3.14 -35.07
N LEU A 108 -3.33 -3.23 -34.76
CA LEU A 108 -4.30 -3.93 -35.60
C LEU A 108 -4.52 -3.23 -36.94
N SER A 109 -4.50 -1.89 -36.96
CA SER A 109 -4.59 -1.08 -38.18
C SER A 109 -3.39 -1.32 -39.10
N ASP A 110 -2.18 -1.36 -38.55
CA ASP A 110 -0.95 -1.68 -39.31
C ASP A 110 -0.96 -3.12 -39.84
N ALA A 111 -1.63 -4.04 -39.14
CA ALA A 111 -1.84 -5.42 -39.57
C ALA A 111 -3.04 -5.59 -40.54
N GLU A 112 -3.63 -4.49 -41.04
CA GLU A 112 -4.80 -4.47 -41.93
C GLU A 112 -6.08 -5.13 -41.37
N LYS A 113 -6.15 -5.34 -40.05
CA LYS A 113 -7.31 -5.91 -39.34
C LYS A 113 -8.31 -4.82 -38.99
N TYR A 114 -8.84 -4.14 -39.99
CA TYR A 114 -9.55 -2.87 -39.80
C TYR A 114 -10.80 -2.96 -38.90
N ASN A 115 -11.60 -4.02 -39.02
CA ASN A 115 -12.81 -4.19 -38.20
C ASN A 115 -12.46 -4.43 -36.72
N GLU A 116 -11.39 -5.17 -36.45
CA GLU A 116 -10.90 -5.41 -35.08
C GLU A 116 -10.32 -4.11 -34.50
N ALA A 117 -9.52 -3.38 -35.28
CA ALA A 117 -8.96 -2.09 -34.90
C ALA A 117 -10.07 -1.06 -34.57
N GLU A 118 -11.10 -0.95 -35.42
CA GLU A 118 -12.22 -0.02 -35.23
C GLU A 118 -12.97 -0.30 -33.93
N LYS A 119 -13.15 -1.58 -33.58
CA LYS A 119 -13.75 -1.97 -32.30
C LYS A 119 -12.90 -1.49 -31.11
N ILE A 120 -11.59 -1.71 -31.14
CA ILE A 120 -10.67 -1.31 -30.06
C ILE A 120 -10.62 0.21 -29.90
N PHE A 121 -10.55 0.98 -30.99
CA PHE A 121 -10.63 2.44 -30.92
C PHE A 121 -11.99 2.92 -30.38
N LYS A 122 -13.11 2.34 -30.84
CA LYS A 122 -14.44 2.72 -30.33
C LYS A 122 -14.63 2.43 -28.84
N GLU A 123 -14.02 1.35 -28.34
CA GLU A 123 -13.97 1.08 -26.89
C GLU A 123 -13.10 2.10 -26.15
N GLY A 124 -11.94 2.48 -26.72
CA GLY A 124 -11.06 3.52 -26.16
C GLY A 124 -11.70 4.90 -26.07
N LEU A 125 -12.52 5.30 -27.06
CA LEU A 125 -13.27 6.56 -27.07
C LEU A 125 -14.24 6.72 -25.89
N GLN A 126 -14.61 5.64 -25.19
CA GLN A 126 -15.42 5.74 -23.98
C GLN A 126 -14.65 6.35 -22.80
N PHE A 127 -13.31 6.31 -22.83
CA PHE A 127 -12.42 6.76 -21.75
C PHE A 127 -11.61 8.00 -22.15
N ILE A 128 -11.20 8.09 -23.41
CA ILE A 128 -10.41 9.21 -23.96
C ILE A 128 -11.12 9.84 -25.18
N PRO A 129 -12.36 10.33 -25.02
CA PRO A 129 -13.22 10.74 -26.14
C PRO A 129 -12.66 11.88 -26.96
N ASN A 130 -11.93 12.83 -26.35
CA ASN A 130 -11.42 14.03 -27.00
C ASN A 130 -9.92 13.96 -27.34
N ASN A 131 -9.24 12.87 -26.97
CA ASN A 131 -7.79 12.79 -27.13
C ASN A 131 -7.40 12.83 -28.61
N THR A 132 -6.66 13.87 -29.00
CA THR A 132 -6.27 14.12 -30.40
C THR A 132 -5.50 12.94 -30.98
N ASN A 133 -4.56 12.35 -30.22
CA ASN A 133 -3.75 11.24 -30.69
C ASN A 133 -4.59 9.98 -30.96
N HIS A 134 -5.50 9.63 -30.05
CA HIS A 134 -6.41 8.50 -30.23
C HIS A 134 -7.34 8.70 -31.44
N GLN A 135 -7.96 9.88 -31.56
CA GLN A 135 -8.84 10.20 -32.69
C GLN A 135 -8.08 10.23 -34.01
N TYR A 136 -6.86 10.79 -34.04
CA TYR A 136 -6.04 10.83 -35.25
C TYR A 136 -5.69 9.43 -35.75
N ASN A 137 -5.31 8.50 -34.86
CA ASN A 137 -5.06 7.11 -35.25
C ASN A 137 -6.32 6.39 -35.75
N LEU A 138 -7.49 6.71 -35.21
CA LEU A 138 -8.78 6.24 -35.76
C LEU A 138 -9.06 6.84 -37.15
N ALA A 139 -8.73 8.12 -37.39
CA ALA A 139 -8.83 8.72 -38.72
C ALA A 139 -7.88 8.05 -39.72
N VAL A 140 -6.64 7.74 -39.32
CA VAL A 140 -5.67 6.98 -40.12
C VAL A 140 -6.19 5.58 -40.44
N LEU A 141 -6.79 4.90 -39.47
CA LEU A 141 -7.46 3.61 -39.69
C LEU A 141 -8.54 3.73 -40.78
N TYR A 142 -9.44 4.71 -40.68
CA TYR A 142 -10.50 4.89 -41.68
C TYR A 142 -9.96 5.25 -43.06
N TYR A 143 -8.90 6.06 -43.14
CA TYR A 143 -8.22 6.33 -44.40
C TYR A 143 -7.68 5.05 -45.04
N ARG A 144 -6.96 4.20 -44.27
CA ARG A 144 -6.43 2.90 -44.73
C ARG A 144 -7.52 1.92 -45.14
N ALA A 145 -8.63 1.90 -44.39
CA ALA A 145 -9.82 1.10 -44.68
C ALA A 145 -10.66 1.65 -45.85
N LYS A 146 -10.24 2.75 -46.49
CA LYS A 146 -10.96 3.46 -47.56
C LYS A 146 -12.33 3.99 -47.16
N LYS A 147 -12.58 4.16 -45.86
CA LYS A 147 -13.75 4.84 -45.26
C LYS A 147 -13.49 6.35 -45.17
N VAL A 148 -13.38 6.97 -46.33
CA VAL A 148 -12.84 8.34 -46.45
C VAL A 148 -13.75 9.39 -45.81
N GLN A 149 -15.08 9.20 -45.84
CA GLN A 149 -16.01 10.15 -45.23
C GLN A 149 -15.84 10.17 -43.70
N GLU A 150 -15.75 9.01 -43.08
CA GLU A 150 -15.55 8.86 -41.64
C GLU A 150 -14.19 9.42 -41.20
N CYS A 151 -13.15 9.26 -42.02
CA CYS A 151 -11.85 9.89 -41.82
C CYS A 151 -11.98 11.42 -41.79
N VAL A 152 -12.63 12.02 -42.79
CA VAL A 152 -12.85 13.47 -42.88
C VAL A 152 -13.67 13.98 -41.71
N ASP A 153 -14.74 13.29 -41.32
CA ASP A 153 -15.60 13.70 -40.20
C ASP A 153 -14.82 13.74 -38.88
N ILE A 154 -13.94 12.76 -38.62
CA ILE A 154 -13.07 12.75 -37.44
C ILE A 154 -12.04 13.88 -37.50
N LEU A 155 -11.35 14.06 -38.63
CA LEU A 155 -10.33 15.11 -38.76
C LEU A 155 -10.91 16.50 -38.54
N LYS A 156 -12.11 16.75 -39.06
CA LYS A 156 -12.83 18.00 -38.81
C LYS A 156 -13.16 18.17 -37.34
N ASN A 157 -13.59 17.10 -36.66
CA ASN A 157 -13.82 17.14 -35.22
C ASN A 157 -12.53 17.46 -34.44
N ILE A 158 -11.41 16.82 -34.78
CA ILE A 158 -10.11 17.11 -34.16
C ILE A 158 -9.77 18.59 -34.34
N ILE A 159 -9.82 19.12 -35.57
CA ILE A 159 -9.42 20.51 -35.87
C ILE A 159 -10.35 21.56 -35.24
N ALA A 160 -11.63 21.21 -35.03
CA ALA A 160 -12.58 22.06 -34.34
C ALA A 160 -12.26 22.20 -32.84
N ASN A 161 -11.67 21.17 -32.22
CA ASN A 161 -11.35 21.12 -30.78
C ASN A 161 -9.87 21.36 -30.46
N ASN A 162 -8.98 21.02 -31.38
CA ASN A 162 -7.54 21.22 -31.33
C ASN A 162 -7.06 21.86 -32.64
N PRO A 163 -7.08 23.20 -32.74
CA PRO A 163 -6.60 23.91 -33.92
C PRO A 163 -5.11 23.70 -34.20
N ASN A 164 -4.31 23.26 -33.21
CA ASN A 164 -2.87 23.05 -33.36
C ASN A 164 -2.51 21.62 -33.81
N SER A 165 -3.50 20.78 -34.13
CA SER A 165 -3.27 19.41 -34.60
C SER A 165 -2.71 19.39 -36.03
N ALA A 166 -1.40 19.61 -36.15
CA ALA A 166 -0.69 19.70 -37.43
C ALA A 166 -0.92 18.46 -38.32
N SER A 167 -0.80 17.26 -37.74
CA SER A 167 -1.01 16.00 -38.44
C SER A 167 -2.43 15.88 -39.03
N SER A 168 -3.44 16.38 -38.31
CA SER A 168 -4.84 16.37 -38.78
C SER A 168 -5.05 17.33 -39.94
N HIS A 169 -4.45 18.52 -39.90
CA HIS A 169 -4.45 19.45 -41.02
C HIS A 169 -3.78 18.86 -42.26
N TYR A 170 -2.62 18.21 -42.07
CA TYR A 170 -1.89 17.54 -43.15
C TYR A 170 -2.72 16.44 -43.82
N LEU A 171 -3.33 15.56 -43.01
CA LEU A 171 -4.12 14.44 -43.52
C LEU A 171 -5.43 14.93 -44.17
N LEU A 172 -6.14 15.88 -43.57
CA LEU A 172 -7.36 16.45 -44.15
C LEU A 172 -7.06 17.13 -45.49
N GLY A 173 -5.97 17.90 -45.56
CA GLY A 173 -5.53 18.55 -46.79
C GLY A 173 -5.14 17.54 -47.87
N SER A 174 -4.39 16.51 -47.49
CA SER A 174 -4.03 15.42 -48.40
C SER A 174 -5.25 14.69 -48.96
N VAL A 175 -6.21 14.33 -48.10
CA VAL A 175 -7.46 13.65 -48.47
C VAL A 175 -8.31 14.52 -49.39
N ALA A 176 -8.42 15.83 -49.11
CA ALA A 176 -9.15 16.77 -49.95
C ALA A 176 -8.52 16.89 -51.36
N LEU A 177 -7.20 17.05 -51.44
CA LEU A 177 -6.50 17.12 -52.73
C LEU A 177 -6.67 15.82 -53.52
N GLU A 178 -6.51 14.65 -52.89
CA GLU A 178 -6.68 13.34 -53.54
C GLU A 178 -8.11 13.10 -54.05
N ASN A 179 -9.10 13.75 -53.44
CA ASN A 179 -10.51 13.69 -53.85
C ASN A 179 -10.94 14.89 -54.71
N GLY A 180 -9.97 15.61 -55.29
CA GLY A 180 -10.20 16.67 -56.26
C GLY A 180 -10.82 17.93 -55.67
N LYS A 181 -10.58 18.24 -54.40
CA LYS A 181 -10.97 19.51 -53.75
C LYS A 181 -9.74 20.37 -53.48
N ILE A 182 -9.34 21.17 -54.48
CA ILE A 182 -8.06 21.87 -54.50
C ILE A 182 -8.05 23.03 -53.50
N ALA A 183 -9.10 23.83 -53.44
CA ALA A 183 -9.24 24.95 -52.51
C ALA A 183 -9.22 24.48 -51.05
N GLU A 184 -10.10 23.52 -50.71
CA GLU A 184 -10.18 22.94 -49.36
C GLU A 184 -8.84 22.30 -48.95
N GLY A 185 -8.25 21.50 -49.85
CA GLY A 185 -6.96 20.85 -49.61
C GLY A 185 -5.80 21.82 -49.44
N SER A 186 -5.80 22.91 -50.22
CA SER A 186 -4.78 23.94 -50.14
C SER A 186 -4.83 24.68 -48.81
N MET A 187 -6.01 25.10 -48.37
CA MET A 187 -6.17 25.81 -47.08
C MET A 187 -5.72 24.94 -45.90
N ALA A 188 -6.10 23.66 -45.87
CA ALA A 188 -5.71 22.76 -44.80
C ALA A 188 -4.18 22.51 -44.77
N LEU A 189 -3.54 22.29 -45.93
CA LEU A 189 -2.09 22.14 -45.99
C LEU A 189 -1.33 23.43 -45.66
N LEU A 190 -1.88 24.60 -45.99
CA LEU A 190 -1.32 25.89 -45.59
C LEU A 190 -1.39 26.09 -44.08
N SER A 191 -2.47 25.67 -43.42
CA SER A 191 -2.52 25.65 -41.95
C SER A 191 -1.53 24.67 -41.34
N TYR A 192 -1.34 23.49 -41.95
CA TYR A 192 -0.28 22.58 -41.52
C TYR A 192 1.12 23.25 -41.61
N LEU A 193 1.43 23.89 -42.74
CA LEU A 193 2.70 24.60 -42.94
C LEU A 193 2.84 25.82 -42.02
N MET A 194 1.73 26.40 -41.58
CA MET A 194 1.71 27.49 -40.60
C MET A 194 2.08 26.99 -39.19
N ILE A 195 1.70 25.76 -38.85
CA ILE A 195 2.00 25.15 -37.54
C ILE A 195 3.37 24.46 -37.52
N SER A 196 3.69 23.72 -38.58
CA SER A 196 4.89 22.88 -38.70
C SER A 196 5.59 23.17 -40.03
N PRO A 197 6.34 24.29 -40.12
CA PRO A 197 6.91 24.77 -41.38
C PRO A 197 8.18 24.03 -41.82
N THR A 198 8.75 23.16 -40.99
CA THR A 198 10.04 22.49 -41.24
C THR A 198 9.92 20.97 -41.25
N GLY A 199 10.97 20.32 -41.77
CA GLY A 199 11.07 18.86 -41.78
C GLY A 199 10.42 18.19 -43.00
N LYS A 200 10.51 16.85 -43.03
CA LYS A 200 10.12 16.03 -44.20
C LYS A 200 8.64 16.18 -44.58
N PHE A 201 7.75 16.30 -43.61
CA PHE A 201 6.32 16.44 -43.89
C PHE A 201 5.96 17.84 -44.41
N ALA A 202 6.65 18.91 -43.96
CA ALA A 202 6.53 20.25 -44.53
C ALA A 202 6.94 20.27 -46.01
N LYS A 203 8.11 19.69 -46.32
CA LYS A 203 8.56 19.46 -47.71
C LYS A 203 7.51 18.72 -48.55
N ASN A 204 6.98 17.62 -48.02
CA ASN A 204 5.95 16.85 -48.71
C ASN A 204 4.64 17.65 -48.89
N ALA A 205 4.24 18.49 -47.94
CA ALA A 205 3.05 19.33 -48.09
C ALA A 205 3.23 20.33 -49.23
N VAL A 206 4.39 20.99 -49.33
CA VAL A 206 4.70 21.90 -50.46
C VAL A 206 4.70 21.16 -51.79
N PHE A 207 5.31 19.97 -51.85
CA PHE A 207 5.29 19.16 -53.08
C PHE A 207 3.88 18.70 -53.46
N LYS A 208 3.04 18.31 -52.50
CA LYS A 208 1.63 17.97 -52.76
C LYS A 208 0.86 19.16 -53.30
N LEU A 209 1.02 20.35 -52.71
CA LEU A 209 0.42 21.59 -53.23
C LEU A 209 0.85 21.81 -54.68
N ASN A 210 2.15 21.83 -54.96
CA ASN A 210 2.69 22.05 -56.31
C ASN A 210 2.22 21.00 -57.33
N ALA A 211 2.14 19.73 -56.94
CA ALA A 211 1.75 18.65 -57.84
C ALA A 211 0.24 18.66 -58.17
N LYS A 212 -0.60 19.02 -57.20
CA LYS A 212 -2.07 18.93 -57.31
C LYS A 212 -2.72 20.20 -57.84
N MET A 213 -2.07 21.33 -57.65
CA MET A 213 -2.50 22.63 -58.16
C MET A 213 -2.42 22.69 -59.70
N GLY A 214 -3.58 22.58 -60.36
CA GLY A 214 -3.72 22.57 -61.82
C GLY A 214 -4.02 21.19 -62.43
N GLU A 215 -4.22 20.18 -61.59
CA GLU A 215 -4.68 18.87 -62.04
C GLU A 215 -6.19 18.89 -62.36
N ASN A 216 -6.56 18.38 -63.53
CA ASN A 216 -7.95 18.25 -63.97
C ASN A 216 -8.53 16.93 -63.48
N TYR A 217 -9.46 17.00 -62.53
CA TYR A 217 -10.20 15.84 -62.02
C TYR A 217 -11.44 15.64 -62.88
N MET A 218 -11.54 14.51 -63.58
CA MET A 218 -12.66 14.21 -64.48
C MET A 218 -13.91 13.73 -63.74
N GLU A 219 -13.79 13.28 -62.49
CA GLU A 219 -14.90 12.81 -61.65
C GLU A 219 -15.19 13.76 -60.49
N LYS A 220 -16.49 14.02 -60.21
CA LYS A 220 -16.91 14.82 -59.06
C LYS A 220 -16.67 14.04 -57.76
N SER A 221 -16.07 14.70 -56.77
CA SER A 221 -15.86 14.16 -55.42
C SER A 221 -17.17 13.66 -54.83
N LYS A 222 -17.15 12.45 -54.24
CA LYS A 222 -18.28 11.89 -53.48
C LYS A 222 -18.20 12.21 -51.98
N ILE A 223 -17.12 12.86 -51.55
CA ILE A 223 -16.85 13.18 -50.14
C ILE A 223 -17.49 14.52 -49.79
N VAL A 224 -18.23 14.54 -48.69
CA VAL A 224 -18.91 15.72 -48.16
C VAL A 224 -17.99 16.37 -47.14
N PHE A 225 -17.26 17.39 -47.58
CA PHE A 225 -16.37 18.19 -46.73
C PHE A 225 -17.13 19.16 -45.83
N SER A 226 -18.24 19.73 -46.32
CA SER A 226 -19.20 20.53 -45.55
C SER A 226 -20.62 20.24 -45.98
N LYS A 227 -21.54 20.21 -45.02
CA LYS A 227 -22.97 19.93 -45.27
C LYS A 227 -23.68 21.11 -45.94
N SER A 228 -23.23 22.34 -45.64
CA SER A 228 -23.65 23.61 -46.23
C SER A 228 -22.56 24.66 -45.99
N GLY A 229 -22.67 25.81 -46.65
CA GLY A 229 -21.87 26.99 -46.33
C GLY A 229 -20.61 27.18 -47.19
N ASP A 230 -19.78 26.15 -47.36
CA ASP A 230 -18.53 26.29 -48.13
C ASP A 230 -18.82 26.53 -49.64
N ASN A 231 -18.44 27.69 -50.15
CA ASN A 231 -18.47 27.99 -51.59
C ASN A 231 -17.11 28.48 -52.10
N PHE A 232 -16.40 27.58 -52.78
CA PHE A 232 -15.07 27.86 -53.35
C PHE A 232 -15.03 27.71 -54.87
N GLU A 233 -16.16 27.72 -55.58
CA GLU A 233 -16.17 27.48 -57.04
C GLU A 233 -15.24 28.44 -57.82
N GLU A 234 -15.19 29.71 -57.41
CA GLU A 234 -14.30 30.71 -58.01
C GLU A 234 -12.83 30.41 -57.70
N LEU A 235 -12.47 30.17 -56.44
CA LEU A 235 -11.09 29.83 -56.06
C LEU A 235 -10.64 28.53 -56.74
N GLU A 236 -11.53 27.54 -56.79
CA GLU A 236 -11.29 26.26 -57.46
C GLU A 236 -11.02 26.48 -58.95
N THR A 237 -11.77 27.36 -59.60
CA THR A 237 -11.56 27.76 -61.01
C THR A 237 -10.22 28.46 -61.20
N ILE A 238 -9.83 29.36 -60.29
CA ILE A 238 -8.55 30.08 -60.33
C ILE A 238 -7.37 29.10 -60.24
N LEU A 239 -7.41 28.19 -59.26
CA LEU A 239 -6.34 27.24 -58.99
C LEU A 239 -6.25 26.15 -60.09
N ARG A 240 -7.38 25.61 -60.55
CA ARG A 240 -7.40 24.60 -61.63
C ARG A 240 -6.89 25.12 -62.95
N ASN A 241 -7.29 26.33 -63.34
CA ASN A 241 -6.86 26.93 -64.60
C ASN A 241 -5.45 27.55 -64.52
N GLN A 242 -4.76 27.38 -63.37
CA GLN A 242 -3.43 27.90 -63.12
C GLN A 242 -3.28 29.39 -63.49
N LEU A 243 -4.34 30.18 -63.26
CA LEU A 243 -4.35 31.60 -63.61
C LEU A 243 -3.18 32.37 -62.98
N PRO A 244 -2.77 32.09 -61.72
CA PRO A 244 -1.63 32.76 -61.10
C PRO A 244 -0.27 32.47 -61.76
N LEU A 245 -0.17 31.41 -62.57
CA LEU A 245 1.07 31.04 -63.30
C LEU A 245 1.24 31.82 -64.60
N ARG A 246 0.22 32.57 -65.04
CA ARG A 246 0.32 33.41 -66.24
C ARG A 246 1.23 34.61 -65.96
N SER A 247 2.03 35.01 -66.96
CA SER A 247 3.01 36.09 -66.83
C SER A 247 2.43 37.45 -66.42
N ALA A 248 1.12 37.67 -66.65
CA ALA A 248 0.42 38.89 -66.25
C ALA A 248 0.14 38.96 -64.73
N TYR A 249 0.19 37.86 -63.99
CA TYR A 249 -0.05 37.82 -62.56
C TYR A 249 1.18 38.30 -61.78
N LYS A 250 1.03 39.40 -61.03
CA LYS A 250 2.12 40.05 -60.29
C LYS A 250 2.27 39.44 -58.91
N ILE A 251 3.38 38.74 -58.69
CA ILE A 251 3.73 38.16 -57.39
C ILE A 251 4.44 39.18 -56.48
N GLN A 252 4.14 39.16 -55.18
CA GLN A 252 4.78 39.98 -54.15
C GLN A 252 6.09 39.35 -53.65
N ALA A 253 6.18 38.03 -53.62
CA ALA A 253 7.37 37.29 -53.24
C ALA A 253 8.47 37.33 -54.32
N LYS A 254 9.74 37.39 -53.88
CA LYS A 254 10.93 37.34 -54.72
C LYS A 254 11.27 35.93 -55.19
N ILE A 255 10.92 34.92 -54.41
CA ILE A 255 11.05 33.52 -54.80
C ILE A 255 9.83 33.22 -55.66
N ASP A 256 10.02 33.20 -56.97
CA ASP A 256 8.98 32.95 -57.95
C ASP A 256 8.81 31.43 -58.17
N ASP A 257 8.06 30.78 -57.28
CA ASP A 257 7.71 29.35 -57.34
C ASP A 257 6.21 29.15 -57.59
N VAL A 258 5.84 28.00 -58.16
CA VAL A 258 4.44 27.61 -58.39
C VAL A 258 3.60 27.75 -57.12
N VAL A 259 4.12 27.33 -55.96
CA VAL A 259 3.37 27.39 -54.70
C VAL A 259 3.19 28.84 -54.25
N THR A 260 4.20 29.69 -54.41
CA THR A 260 4.16 31.09 -53.96
C THR A 260 3.15 31.92 -54.75
N ARG A 261 3.05 31.70 -56.06
CA ARG A 261 2.04 32.35 -56.93
C ARG A 261 0.62 31.97 -56.52
N GLN A 262 0.41 30.68 -56.26
CA GLN A 262 -0.93 30.17 -55.95
C GLN A 262 -1.36 30.47 -54.52
N VAL A 263 -0.44 30.46 -53.57
CA VAL A 263 -0.71 30.90 -52.20
C VAL A 263 -1.09 32.36 -52.15
N GLN A 264 -0.43 33.23 -52.93
CA GLN A 264 -0.86 34.62 -53.06
C GLN A 264 -2.30 34.72 -53.58
N ALA A 265 -2.67 33.92 -54.58
CA ALA A 265 -4.04 33.91 -55.11
C ALA A 265 -5.08 33.43 -54.08
N VAL A 266 -4.75 32.43 -53.26
CA VAL A 266 -5.60 31.98 -52.13
C VAL A 266 -5.80 33.13 -51.14
N LEU A 267 -4.74 33.85 -50.77
CA LEU A 267 -4.81 34.98 -49.83
C LEU A 267 -5.62 36.15 -50.40
N GLU A 268 -5.39 36.52 -51.65
CA GLU A 268 -6.14 37.59 -52.34
C GLU A 268 -7.63 37.25 -52.46
N TYR A 269 -7.97 35.98 -52.76
CA TYR A 269 -9.34 35.51 -52.78
C TYR A 269 -10.05 35.76 -51.44
N THR A 270 -9.38 35.49 -50.31
CA THR A 270 -9.99 35.65 -48.98
C THR A 270 -10.39 37.11 -48.66
N GLN A 271 -9.79 38.10 -49.32
CA GLN A 271 -10.12 39.52 -49.11
C GLN A 271 -11.44 39.91 -49.78
N MET A 272 -11.77 39.27 -50.90
CA MET A 272 -12.96 39.56 -51.71
C MET A 272 -14.13 38.60 -51.43
N HIS A 273 -13.83 37.40 -50.92
CA HIS A 273 -14.84 36.37 -50.66
C HIS A 273 -15.81 36.75 -49.54
N LYS A 274 -17.10 36.48 -49.76
CA LYS A 274 -18.14 36.65 -48.73
C LYS A 274 -18.23 35.38 -47.90
N MET A 275 -17.93 35.49 -46.60
CA MET A 275 -18.01 34.39 -45.64
C MET A 275 -19.42 33.76 -45.57
N GLY A 276 -19.49 32.44 -45.71
CA GLY A 276 -20.62 31.62 -45.27
C GLY A 276 -20.34 30.93 -43.92
N ASP A 277 -21.06 29.83 -43.66
CA ASP A 277 -21.02 29.06 -42.41
C ASP A 277 -20.38 27.67 -42.55
N GLY A 278 -19.68 27.43 -43.66
CA GLY A 278 -19.04 26.14 -43.94
C GLY A 278 -17.84 25.87 -43.05
N PHE A 279 -17.44 24.60 -42.92
CA PHE A 279 -16.31 24.22 -42.06
C PHE A 279 -15.01 24.87 -42.51
N PHE A 280 -14.68 24.80 -43.81
CA PHE A 280 -13.41 25.34 -44.30
C PHE A 280 -13.43 26.88 -44.27
N GLU A 281 -14.56 27.49 -44.58
CA GLU A 281 -14.74 28.93 -44.47
C GLU A 281 -14.51 29.41 -43.03
N THR A 282 -15.22 28.85 -42.05
CA THR A 282 -15.12 29.29 -40.65
C THR A 282 -13.81 28.89 -39.97
N THR A 283 -13.13 27.83 -40.43
CA THR A 283 -11.88 27.34 -39.84
C THR A 283 -10.64 28.02 -40.41
N TYR A 284 -10.59 28.25 -41.74
CA TYR A 284 -9.35 28.64 -42.42
C TYR A 284 -9.35 30.06 -42.99
N LEU A 285 -10.47 30.54 -43.53
CA LEU A 285 -10.48 31.87 -44.16
C LEU A 285 -10.16 33.02 -43.20
N PRO A 286 -10.59 33.04 -41.91
CA PRO A 286 -10.32 34.17 -41.02
C PRO A 286 -8.82 34.46 -40.85
N TRP A 287 -8.01 33.43 -40.64
CA TRP A 287 -6.56 33.63 -40.44
C TRP A 287 -5.85 33.91 -41.77
N LEU A 288 -6.25 33.28 -42.87
CA LEU A 288 -5.70 33.56 -44.20
C LEU A 288 -5.98 35.02 -44.62
N LYS A 289 -7.21 35.50 -44.37
CA LYS A 289 -7.59 36.89 -44.56
C LYS A 289 -6.79 37.83 -43.67
N SER A 290 -6.58 37.45 -42.42
CA SER A 290 -5.75 38.21 -41.48
C SER A 290 -4.29 38.35 -41.96
N VAL A 291 -3.69 37.32 -42.57
CA VAL A 291 -2.37 37.41 -43.23
C VAL A 291 -2.39 38.41 -44.40
N ALA A 292 -3.44 38.37 -45.23
CA ALA A 292 -3.59 39.27 -46.37
C ALA A 292 -3.76 40.75 -45.92
N ASP A 293 -4.65 40.99 -44.96
CA ASP A 293 -4.98 42.33 -44.45
C ASP A 293 -3.83 42.96 -43.65
N SER A 294 -3.01 42.15 -42.98
CA SER A 294 -1.80 42.59 -42.28
C SER A 294 -0.61 42.90 -43.21
N LYS A 295 -0.77 42.75 -44.53
CA LYS A 295 0.29 42.92 -45.54
C LYS A 295 1.49 41.98 -45.33
N GLN A 296 1.24 40.79 -44.80
CA GLN A 296 2.25 39.79 -44.48
C GLN A 296 2.38 38.67 -45.53
N ILE A 297 1.72 38.81 -46.69
CA ILE A 297 1.71 37.84 -47.79
C ILE A 297 3.13 37.39 -48.17
N GLU A 298 4.06 38.34 -48.31
CA GLU A 298 5.43 38.05 -48.69
C GLU A 298 6.17 37.24 -47.60
N GLY A 299 6.01 37.61 -46.32
CA GLY A 299 6.63 36.89 -45.20
C GLY A 299 6.09 35.48 -45.05
N PHE A 300 4.77 35.31 -45.15
CA PHE A 300 4.11 34.00 -45.12
C PHE A 300 4.55 33.11 -46.28
N SER A 301 4.69 33.68 -47.50
CA SER A 301 5.15 32.93 -48.68
C SER A 301 6.54 32.31 -48.49
N TYR A 302 7.44 32.97 -47.75
CA TYR A 302 8.74 32.40 -47.41
C TYR A 302 8.66 31.43 -46.23
N TYR A 303 7.79 31.68 -45.26
CA TYR A 303 7.61 30.82 -44.08
C TYR A 303 7.18 29.40 -44.47
N ILE A 304 6.21 29.27 -45.38
CA ILE A 304 5.73 27.95 -45.83
C ILE A 304 6.77 27.17 -46.66
N LEU A 305 7.84 27.82 -47.12
CA LEU A 305 8.92 27.21 -47.88
C LEU A 305 10.07 26.71 -46.99
N MET A 306 10.00 26.87 -45.67
CA MET A 306 11.05 26.43 -44.75
C MET A 306 11.31 24.91 -44.79
N GLY A 307 10.33 24.10 -45.19
CA GLY A 307 10.52 22.68 -45.44
C GLY A 307 11.43 22.38 -46.64
N LEU A 308 11.61 23.34 -47.55
CA LEU A 308 12.46 23.25 -48.74
C LEU A 308 13.84 23.90 -48.55
N GLU A 309 14.34 23.97 -47.31
CA GLU A 309 15.65 24.56 -47.01
C GLU A 309 16.78 23.90 -47.82
N GLU A 310 16.70 22.58 -48.05
CA GLU A 310 17.68 21.84 -48.85
C GLU A 310 17.65 22.25 -50.34
N GLU A 311 16.47 22.45 -50.92
CA GLU A 311 16.28 22.79 -52.33
C GLU A 311 16.55 24.26 -52.64
N LEU A 312 16.09 25.15 -51.77
CA LEU A 312 16.12 26.59 -51.99
C LEU A 312 17.39 27.23 -51.40
N GLY A 313 17.95 26.66 -50.34
CA GLY A 313 19.23 27.03 -49.73
C GLY A 313 19.44 28.55 -49.61
N LYS A 314 20.35 29.08 -50.44
CA LYS A 314 20.73 30.51 -50.44
C LYS A 314 19.57 31.47 -50.72
N SER A 315 18.59 31.09 -51.55
CA SER A 315 17.48 31.97 -51.92
C SER A 315 16.53 32.21 -50.75
N LEU A 316 16.26 31.17 -49.96
CA LEU A 316 15.45 31.25 -48.74
C LEU A 316 16.23 31.92 -47.60
N LEU A 317 17.52 31.60 -47.43
CA LEU A 317 18.39 32.25 -46.45
C LEU A 317 18.45 33.78 -46.63
N ALA A 318 18.46 34.26 -47.87
CA ALA A 318 18.42 35.69 -48.19
C ALA A 318 17.13 36.38 -47.70
N GLN A 319 16.06 35.63 -47.43
CA GLN A 319 14.79 36.15 -46.90
C GLN A 319 14.61 35.93 -45.39
N LYS A 320 15.63 35.43 -44.66
CA LYS A 320 15.55 35.13 -43.21
C LYS A 320 14.98 36.28 -42.39
N LYS A 321 15.32 37.53 -42.70
CA LYS A 321 14.78 38.71 -42.00
C LYS A 321 13.26 38.82 -42.12
N LYS A 322 12.69 38.55 -43.31
CA LYS A 322 11.25 38.62 -43.56
C LYS A 322 10.50 37.46 -42.90
N ILE A 323 11.11 36.26 -42.90
CA ILE A 323 10.58 35.10 -42.18
C ILE A 323 10.52 35.40 -40.67
N LEU A 324 11.59 35.95 -40.11
CA LEU A 324 11.64 36.33 -38.70
C LEU A 324 10.61 37.43 -38.36
N GLN A 325 10.53 38.47 -39.19
CA GLN A 325 9.51 39.52 -39.04
C GLN A 325 8.10 38.96 -39.08
N PHE A 326 7.78 38.05 -40.01
CA PHE A 326 6.49 37.39 -40.02
C PHE A 326 6.22 36.60 -38.73
N SER A 327 7.22 35.88 -38.23
CA SER A 327 7.11 35.14 -36.98
C SER A 327 6.89 36.05 -35.76
N GLU A 328 7.63 37.14 -35.64
CA GLU A 328 7.61 38.04 -34.48
C GLU A 328 6.45 39.03 -34.53
N ASP A 329 6.12 39.56 -35.71
CA ASP A 329 5.13 40.62 -35.86
C ASP A 329 3.73 40.11 -36.15
N TYR A 330 3.57 38.92 -36.71
CA TYR A 330 2.26 38.34 -36.99
C TYR A 330 1.97 37.07 -36.18
N ILE A 331 2.83 36.05 -36.26
CA ILE A 331 2.56 34.77 -35.59
C ILE A 331 2.45 34.96 -34.08
N ALA A 332 3.42 35.64 -33.48
CA ALA A 332 3.49 35.84 -32.03
C ALA A 332 2.41 36.79 -31.47
N LYS A 333 1.85 37.68 -32.30
CA LYS A 333 0.96 38.78 -31.84
C LYS A 333 -0.50 38.56 -32.24
N ASP A 334 -0.74 38.21 -33.50
CA ASP A 334 -2.08 38.27 -34.10
C ASP A 334 -2.64 36.88 -34.48
N PHE A 335 -1.78 36.00 -35.01
CA PHE A 335 -2.20 34.71 -35.60
C PHE A 335 -3.06 33.87 -34.64
N TRP A 336 -2.58 33.60 -33.42
CA TRP A 336 -3.27 32.71 -32.49
C TRP A 336 -4.65 33.23 -32.06
N SER A 337 -4.83 34.55 -31.96
CA SER A 337 -6.11 35.17 -31.58
C SER A 337 -7.22 34.99 -32.63
N VAL A 338 -6.82 34.65 -33.86
CA VAL A 338 -7.71 34.42 -35.01
C VAL A 338 -7.77 32.93 -35.33
N PHE A 339 -6.63 32.27 -35.43
CA PHE A 339 -6.52 30.86 -35.83
C PHE A 339 -7.15 29.90 -34.81
N ALA A 340 -7.02 30.19 -33.51
CA ALA A 340 -7.58 29.35 -32.46
C ALA A 340 -9.04 29.68 -32.09
N ARG A 341 -9.65 30.65 -32.79
CA ARG A 341 -11.02 31.09 -32.54
C ARG A 341 -12.01 30.08 -33.11
N ARG A 342 -13.00 29.67 -32.31
CA ARG A 342 -14.03 28.72 -32.72
C ARG A 342 -15.39 29.15 -32.20
N LYS A 343 -16.45 28.75 -32.90
CA LYS A 343 -17.81 28.75 -32.36
C LYS A 343 -18.15 27.35 -31.89
N MET A 344 -18.38 27.18 -30.59
CA MET A 344 -18.68 25.86 -30.02
C MET A 344 -19.51 25.99 -28.75
N ASN A 345 -20.06 24.85 -28.30
CA ASN A 345 -20.85 24.79 -27.08
C ASN A 345 -19.95 24.84 -25.83
N LEU A 346 -20.11 25.91 -25.06
CA LEU A 346 -19.41 26.14 -23.81
C LEU A 346 -20.43 26.13 -22.67
N PHE A 347 -20.48 25.02 -21.92
CA PHE A 347 -21.40 24.81 -20.80
C PHE A 347 -22.90 24.94 -21.17
N GLY A 348 -23.29 24.42 -22.33
CA GLY A 348 -24.69 24.42 -22.79
C GLY A 348 -25.05 25.59 -23.69
N GLU A 349 -24.17 26.60 -23.84
CA GLU A 349 -24.41 27.77 -24.68
C GLU A 349 -23.41 27.84 -25.83
N ASP A 350 -23.88 28.09 -27.05
CA ASP A 350 -23.02 28.29 -28.20
C ASP A 350 -22.35 29.67 -28.13
N LYS A 351 -21.03 29.69 -27.98
CA LYS A 351 -20.23 30.91 -27.83
C LYS A 351 -19.05 30.92 -28.78
N GLU A 352 -18.59 32.13 -29.08
CA GLU A 352 -17.25 32.32 -29.64
C GLU A 352 -16.23 32.18 -28.51
N VAL A 353 -15.23 31.33 -28.75
CA VAL A 353 -14.18 31.00 -27.78
C VAL A 353 -12.81 31.03 -28.44
N ILE A 354 -11.77 31.19 -27.62
CA ILE A 354 -10.37 30.98 -27.99
C ILE A 354 -9.89 29.68 -27.33
N ILE A 355 -9.22 28.82 -28.10
CA ILE A 355 -8.56 27.61 -27.62
C ILE A 355 -7.08 27.91 -27.40
N TYR A 356 -6.66 27.97 -26.15
CA TYR A 356 -5.25 28.08 -25.79
C TYR A 356 -4.62 26.70 -25.82
N VAL A 357 -3.38 26.65 -26.31
CA VAL A 357 -2.66 25.42 -26.56
C VAL A 357 -1.30 25.49 -25.86
N ASN A 358 -0.92 24.42 -25.17
CA ASN A 358 0.39 24.23 -24.56
C ASN A 358 1.03 22.98 -25.16
N ASP A 359 2.24 23.08 -25.70
CA ASP A 359 2.97 21.97 -26.34
C ASP A 359 2.16 21.17 -27.37
N GLY A 360 1.28 21.84 -28.14
CA GLY A 360 0.44 21.19 -29.14
C GLY A 360 -0.89 20.62 -28.63
N VAL A 361 -1.13 20.66 -27.31
CA VAL A 361 -2.33 20.13 -26.67
C VAL A 361 -3.20 21.29 -26.13
N PRO A 362 -4.51 21.33 -26.44
CA PRO A 362 -5.43 22.29 -25.85
C PRO A 362 -5.43 22.19 -24.33
N ASN A 363 -5.21 23.31 -23.64
CA ASN A 363 -5.20 23.35 -22.18
C ASN A 363 -6.27 24.28 -21.59
N LEU A 364 -6.75 25.28 -22.33
CA LEU A 364 -7.75 26.22 -21.83
C LEU A 364 -8.69 26.69 -22.97
N ILE A 365 -9.99 26.73 -22.74
CA ILE A 365 -11.00 27.15 -23.72
C ILE A 365 -12.00 28.10 -23.07
N GLY A 366 -12.22 29.29 -23.64
CA GLY A 366 -13.28 30.19 -23.18
C GLY A 366 -13.35 31.51 -23.94
N SER A 367 -14.24 32.39 -23.49
CA SER A 367 -14.57 33.63 -24.20
C SER A 367 -13.63 34.79 -23.85
N VAL A 368 -13.33 35.60 -24.85
CA VAL A 368 -12.51 36.82 -24.71
C VAL A 368 -13.36 38.03 -25.09
N VAL A 369 -13.49 38.99 -24.18
CA VAL A 369 -14.23 40.25 -24.39
C VAL A 369 -13.23 41.40 -24.26
N ASN A 370 -13.14 42.26 -25.28
CA ASN A 370 -12.19 43.38 -25.34
C ASN A 370 -10.72 42.97 -25.09
N GLY A 371 -10.32 41.80 -25.59
CA GLY A 371 -8.96 41.27 -25.44
C GLY A 371 -8.66 40.66 -24.07
N LYS A 372 -9.64 40.57 -23.16
CA LYS A 372 -9.50 39.99 -21.83
C LYS A 372 -10.35 38.74 -21.65
N LYS A 373 -9.88 37.78 -20.86
CA LYS A 373 -10.64 36.59 -20.45
C LYS A 373 -11.81 37.00 -19.57
N GLU A 374 -13.02 36.56 -19.96
CA GLU A 374 -14.26 36.93 -19.30
C GLU A 374 -15.23 35.74 -19.25
N GLY A 375 -15.82 35.46 -18.09
CA GLY A 375 -16.80 34.38 -17.92
C GLY A 375 -16.16 33.01 -17.65
N LYS A 376 -16.86 31.94 -18.04
CA LYS A 376 -16.44 30.56 -17.77
C LYS A 376 -15.47 30.03 -18.81
N PHE A 377 -14.51 29.22 -18.37
CA PHE A 377 -13.50 28.55 -19.18
C PHE A 377 -13.43 27.06 -18.82
N LYS A 378 -13.16 26.21 -19.82
CA LYS A 378 -12.77 24.81 -19.63
C LYS A 378 -11.24 24.75 -19.53
N LEU A 379 -10.71 24.23 -18.45
CA LEU A 379 -9.33 23.77 -18.32
C LEU A 379 -9.29 22.29 -18.74
N LEU A 380 -8.30 21.90 -19.53
CA LEU A 380 -8.15 20.54 -20.04
C LEU A 380 -6.81 19.94 -19.61
N ASN A 381 -6.81 18.62 -19.36
CA ASN A 381 -5.59 17.87 -19.04
C ASN A 381 -4.83 17.43 -20.31
N GLU A 382 -3.71 16.72 -20.13
CA GLU A 382 -2.88 16.18 -21.21
C GLU A 382 -3.61 15.20 -22.15
N PHE A 383 -4.72 14.62 -21.68
CA PHE A 383 -5.59 13.75 -22.48
C PHE A 383 -6.74 14.51 -23.16
N GLU A 384 -6.80 15.84 -23.02
CA GLU A 384 -7.83 16.75 -23.54
C GLU A 384 -9.22 16.53 -22.92
N ASN A 385 -9.26 15.88 -21.74
CA ASN A 385 -10.45 15.75 -20.93
C ASN A 385 -10.61 16.99 -20.03
N LEU A 386 -11.85 17.26 -19.58
CA LEU A 386 -12.14 18.38 -18.69
C LEU A 386 -11.42 18.19 -17.34
N ASP A 387 -10.49 19.08 -17.05
CA ASP A 387 -9.67 19.11 -15.83
C ASP A 387 -10.15 20.23 -14.87
N GLY A 388 -10.84 21.24 -15.40
CA GLY A 388 -11.42 22.27 -14.57
C GLY A 388 -12.43 23.20 -15.24
N GLU A 389 -13.24 23.84 -14.41
CA GLU A 389 -14.08 24.97 -14.75
C GLU A 389 -13.54 26.21 -14.04
N LEU A 390 -13.06 27.17 -14.82
CA LEU A 390 -12.49 28.40 -14.30
C LEU A 390 -13.41 29.58 -14.62
N GLN A 391 -13.59 30.49 -13.66
CA GLN A 391 -14.35 31.72 -13.85
C GLN A 391 -13.38 32.91 -13.83
N PHE A 392 -13.40 33.71 -14.89
CA PHE A 392 -12.56 34.91 -15.05
C PHE A 392 -13.42 36.18 -15.11
N ALA A 393 -12.87 37.27 -14.61
CA ALA A 393 -13.34 38.63 -14.85
C ALA A 393 -12.11 39.52 -15.10
N ASN A 394 -12.04 40.20 -16.24
CA ASN A 394 -10.91 41.06 -16.62
C ASN A 394 -9.52 40.39 -16.48
N ASP A 395 -9.34 39.17 -17.01
CA ASP A 395 -8.11 38.35 -16.92
C ASP A 395 -7.77 37.75 -15.54
N GLU A 396 -8.53 38.09 -14.49
CA GLU A 396 -8.30 37.57 -13.13
C GLU A 396 -9.33 36.49 -12.77
N LEU A 397 -8.90 35.49 -11.98
CA LEU A 397 -9.82 34.49 -11.43
C LEU A 397 -10.83 35.17 -10.50
N ASN A 398 -12.12 34.88 -10.69
CA ASN A 398 -13.19 35.50 -9.94
C ASN A 398 -14.42 34.58 -9.92
N GLY A 399 -14.93 34.21 -8.75
CA GLY A 399 -16.02 33.23 -8.60
C GLY A 399 -15.53 31.85 -8.17
N LEU A 400 -16.33 30.82 -8.45
CA LEU A 400 -16.08 29.42 -8.06
C LEU A 400 -15.33 28.66 -9.16
N GLN A 401 -14.16 28.12 -8.80
CA GLN A 401 -13.30 27.33 -9.67
C GLN A 401 -13.48 25.88 -9.26
N LYS A 402 -13.70 24.97 -10.22
CA LYS A 402 -13.82 23.53 -9.98
C LYS A 402 -12.72 22.79 -10.71
N TYR A 403 -12.17 21.76 -10.10
CA TYR A 403 -11.13 20.93 -10.68
C TYR A 403 -11.55 19.46 -10.60
N TYR A 404 -11.32 18.73 -11.69
CA TYR A 404 -11.77 17.37 -11.92
C TYR A 404 -10.57 16.44 -12.06
N ASN A 405 -10.68 15.22 -11.55
CA ASN A 405 -9.66 14.20 -11.75
C ASN A 405 -9.84 13.52 -13.12
N GLU A 406 -8.98 12.57 -13.46
CA GLU A 406 -9.03 11.83 -14.74
C GLU A 406 -10.35 11.05 -14.94
N GLU A 407 -11.07 10.72 -13.87
CA GLU A 407 -12.39 10.07 -13.92
C GLU A 407 -13.55 11.08 -14.09
N GLY A 408 -13.26 12.39 -14.14
CA GLY A 408 -14.26 13.44 -14.21
C GLY A 408 -14.97 13.75 -12.90
N LYS A 409 -14.45 13.29 -11.75
CA LYS A 409 -14.96 13.64 -10.41
C LYS A 409 -14.27 14.89 -9.90
N ILE A 410 -15.02 15.77 -9.24
CA ILE A 410 -14.45 16.97 -8.60
C ILE A 410 -13.49 16.52 -7.49
N TYR A 411 -12.23 16.95 -7.55
CA TYR A 411 -11.27 16.78 -6.45
C TYR A 411 -11.03 18.08 -5.68
N GLU A 412 -11.36 19.24 -6.26
CA GLU A 412 -11.16 20.52 -5.59
C GLU A 412 -12.10 21.63 -6.10
N GLU A 413 -12.57 22.47 -5.19
CA GLU A 413 -13.33 23.70 -5.45
C GLU A 413 -12.70 24.88 -4.70
N LYS A 414 -12.55 26.04 -5.36
CA LYS A 414 -11.97 27.26 -4.76
C LYS A 414 -12.75 28.51 -5.15
N ASN A 415 -13.10 29.34 -4.18
CA ASN A 415 -13.66 30.66 -4.47
C ASN A 415 -12.57 31.74 -4.56
N TYR A 416 -12.70 32.65 -5.52
CA TYR A 416 -11.81 33.79 -5.72
C TYR A 416 -12.60 35.09 -5.88
N ALA A 417 -11.97 36.20 -5.51
CA ALA A 417 -12.40 37.55 -5.84
C ALA A 417 -11.17 38.39 -6.23
N ASN A 418 -11.22 39.05 -7.39
CA ASN A 418 -10.11 39.89 -7.91
C ASN A 418 -8.74 39.16 -7.88
N GLY A 419 -8.69 37.93 -8.40
CA GLY A 419 -7.48 37.13 -8.48
C GLY A 419 -7.01 36.49 -7.17
N LYS A 420 -7.63 36.79 -6.02
CA LYS A 420 -7.27 36.24 -4.70
C LYS A 420 -8.27 35.23 -4.20
N ARG A 421 -7.83 34.20 -3.47
CA ARG A 421 -8.74 33.25 -2.81
C ARG A 421 -9.58 33.97 -1.76
N ASN A 422 -10.89 33.84 -1.86
CA ASN A 422 -11.84 34.50 -0.97
C ASN A 422 -13.12 33.69 -0.88
N GLY A 423 -13.50 33.26 0.31
CA GLY A 423 -14.60 32.33 0.57
C GLY A 423 -14.13 30.87 0.75
N LYS A 424 -15.05 29.93 0.49
CA LYS A 424 -14.84 28.51 0.79
C LYS A 424 -13.89 27.85 -0.21
N ARG A 425 -13.00 26.98 0.29
CA ARG A 425 -12.27 25.97 -0.47
C ARG A 425 -12.71 24.60 -0.01
N THR A 426 -12.99 23.70 -0.94
CA THR A 426 -13.38 22.32 -0.66
C THR A 426 -12.47 21.37 -1.42
N VAL A 427 -11.96 20.33 -0.76
CA VAL A 427 -11.13 19.29 -1.37
C VAL A 427 -11.81 17.95 -1.15
N TYR A 428 -11.72 17.07 -2.13
CA TYR A 428 -12.32 15.74 -2.10
C TYR A 428 -11.24 14.66 -2.26
N TYR A 429 -11.47 13.51 -1.66
CA TYR A 429 -10.72 12.29 -1.91
C TYR A 429 -11.00 11.78 -3.34
N PRO A 430 -10.14 10.90 -3.90
CA PRO A 430 -10.39 10.28 -5.22
C PRO A 430 -11.75 9.56 -5.34
N SER A 431 -12.30 9.07 -4.22
CA SER A 431 -13.65 8.51 -4.13
C SER A 431 -14.77 9.51 -4.44
N GLY A 432 -14.48 10.82 -4.39
CA GLY A 432 -15.43 11.92 -4.50
C GLY A 432 -15.97 12.41 -3.16
N SER A 433 -15.54 11.80 -2.05
CA SER A 433 -15.98 12.22 -0.71
C SER A 433 -15.18 13.40 -0.17
N LEU A 434 -15.83 14.21 0.66
CA LEU A 434 -15.22 15.37 1.30
C LEU A 434 -13.95 15.00 2.07
N SER A 435 -12.87 15.73 1.83
CA SER A 435 -11.58 15.58 2.52
C SER A 435 -11.27 16.79 3.40
N LEU A 436 -11.54 17.99 2.90
CA LEU A 436 -11.21 19.24 3.57
C LEU A 436 -12.17 20.35 3.17
N GLU A 437 -12.57 21.18 4.13
CA GLU A 437 -13.26 22.44 3.93
C GLU A 437 -12.54 23.54 4.68
N GLU A 438 -12.24 24.64 4.00
CA GLU A 438 -11.52 25.79 4.52
C GLU A 438 -12.20 27.09 4.10
N ASN A 439 -11.98 28.17 4.86
CA ASN A 439 -12.45 29.50 4.50
C ASN A 439 -11.25 30.44 4.36
N TYR A 440 -11.23 31.23 3.29
CA TYR A 440 -10.17 32.18 2.98
C TYR A 440 -10.71 33.61 2.90
N LYS A 441 -9.86 34.57 3.23
CA LYS A 441 -10.07 36.00 3.01
C LYS A 441 -8.77 36.58 2.46
N ASP A 442 -8.82 37.10 1.24
CA ASP A 442 -7.66 37.71 0.55
C ASP A 442 -6.39 36.84 0.59
N ASP A 443 -6.52 35.57 0.17
CA ASP A 443 -5.49 34.51 0.19
C ASP A 443 -5.05 33.97 1.55
N VAL A 444 -5.60 34.49 2.65
CA VAL A 444 -5.29 34.07 4.02
C VAL A 444 -6.41 33.18 4.59
N LEU A 445 -6.05 32.07 5.23
CA LEU A 445 -7.02 31.18 5.89
C LEU A 445 -7.67 31.91 7.08
N ASP A 446 -8.98 32.09 7.05
CA ASP A 446 -9.73 32.86 8.05
C ASP A 446 -11.15 32.28 8.20
N GLY A 447 -11.47 31.81 9.41
CA GLY A 447 -12.71 31.11 9.73
C GLY A 447 -12.52 29.60 9.95
N LYS A 448 -13.60 28.84 9.74
CA LYS A 448 -13.62 27.40 10.04
C LYS A 448 -12.77 26.60 9.05
N SER A 449 -11.99 25.65 9.57
CA SER A 449 -11.34 24.59 8.80
C SER A 449 -11.77 23.23 9.34
N THR A 450 -12.18 22.31 8.46
CA THR A 450 -12.65 20.97 8.84
C THR A 450 -12.12 19.96 7.84
N SER A 451 -11.37 18.97 8.35
CA SER A 451 -10.94 17.81 7.58
C SER A 451 -11.80 16.60 7.91
N TYR A 452 -11.85 15.63 7.00
CA TYR A 452 -12.72 14.47 7.07
C TYR A 452 -11.90 13.20 6.82
N HIS A 453 -12.35 12.08 7.37
CA HIS A 453 -11.78 10.77 7.03
C HIS A 453 -12.31 10.30 5.66
N ILE A 454 -11.52 9.52 4.92
CA ILE A 454 -11.94 9.02 3.60
C ILE A 454 -13.21 8.17 3.63
N ALA A 455 -13.42 7.42 4.72
CA ALA A 455 -14.64 6.62 4.91
C ALA A 455 -15.80 7.43 5.50
N GLY A 456 -15.61 8.74 5.71
CA GLY A 456 -16.60 9.66 6.25
C GLY A 456 -16.37 10.01 7.72
N GLY A 457 -17.11 11.02 8.19
CA GLY A 457 -16.92 11.59 9.53
C GLY A 457 -15.82 12.65 9.58
N ILE A 458 -15.91 13.53 10.56
CA ILE A 458 -14.93 14.59 10.79
C ILE A 458 -13.62 13.94 11.26
N ASN A 459 -12.49 14.34 10.67
CA ASN A 459 -11.16 14.00 11.15
C ASN A 459 -10.66 15.04 12.14
N CYS A 460 -10.64 16.32 11.76
CA CYS A 460 -10.32 17.42 12.66
C CYS A 460 -11.14 18.66 12.33
N ASP A 461 -11.49 19.45 13.34
CA ASP A 461 -12.19 20.73 13.21
C ASP A 461 -11.54 21.81 14.08
N GLY A 462 -11.38 23.01 13.53
CA GLY A 462 -10.80 24.15 14.21
C GLY A 462 -11.12 25.48 13.53
N THR A 463 -10.75 26.59 14.18
CA THR A 463 -10.97 27.95 13.65
C THR A 463 -9.63 28.66 13.48
N PHE A 464 -9.49 29.38 12.37
CA PHE A 464 -8.31 30.17 12.03
C PHE A 464 -8.65 31.66 12.01
N THR A 465 -7.68 32.49 12.37
CA THR A 465 -7.75 33.95 12.29
C THR A 465 -6.43 34.44 11.71
N ASN A 466 -6.47 35.17 10.60
CA ASN A 466 -5.26 35.66 9.91
C ASN A 466 -4.21 34.56 9.62
N GLY A 467 -4.65 33.35 9.25
CA GLY A 467 -3.78 32.23 8.90
C GLY A 467 -3.30 31.39 10.09
N GLU A 468 -3.57 31.82 11.33
CA GLU A 468 -3.18 31.11 12.54
C GLU A 468 -4.38 30.45 13.21
N ILE A 469 -4.20 29.23 13.71
CA ILE A 469 -5.25 28.56 14.49
C ILE A 469 -5.48 29.29 15.81
N ASN A 470 -6.75 29.46 16.19
CA ASN A 470 -7.15 30.17 17.40
C ASN A 470 -8.42 29.52 17.99
N GLY A 471 -8.38 29.20 19.28
CA GLY A 471 -9.44 28.43 19.96
C GLY A 471 -9.16 26.93 20.00
N THR A 472 -10.22 26.12 20.04
CA THR A 472 -10.10 24.67 20.19
C THR A 472 -9.96 23.97 18.84
N LEU A 473 -8.99 23.06 18.74
CA LEU A 473 -8.87 22.05 17.69
C LEU A 473 -9.28 20.70 18.25
N THR A 474 -10.31 20.10 17.67
CA THR A 474 -10.76 18.76 18.04
C THR A 474 -10.55 17.81 16.87
N CYS A 475 -9.89 16.69 17.10
CA CYS A 475 -9.82 15.60 16.13
C CYS A 475 -10.59 14.39 16.64
N TYR A 476 -11.12 13.60 15.72
CA TYR A 476 -11.99 12.46 15.99
C TYR A 476 -11.48 11.21 15.27
N TYR A 477 -11.80 10.06 15.86
CA TYR A 477 -11.77 8.80 15.14
C TYR A 477 -12.86 8.78 14.06
N PRO A 478 -12.73 7.94 13.01
CA PRO A 478 -13.70 7.85 11.92
C PRO A 478 -15.15 7.67 12.36
N THR A 479 -15.41 7.00 13.48
CA THR A 479 -16.77 6.79 14.01
C THR A 479 -17.31 7.94 14.86
N GLY A 480 -16.54 9.02 15.01
CA GLY A 480 -16.92 10.26 15.71
C GLY A 480 -16.56 10.29 17.20
N THR A 481 -15.94 9.24 17.75
CA THR A 481 -15.33 9.31 19.09
C THR A 481 -14.20 10.34 19.06
N LYS A 482 -14.08 11.23 20.07
CA LYS A 482 -12.94 12.15 20.15
C LYS A 482 -11.62 11.38 20.13
N LYS A 483 -10.62 11.90 19.45
CA LYS A 483 -9.25 11.39 19.38
C LYS A 483 -8.28 12.33 20.07
N THR A 484 -8.40 13.63 19.80
CA THR A 484 -7.62 14.68 20.49
C THR A 484 -8.46 15.94 20.68
N GLU A 485 -8.17 16.69 21.73
CA GLU A 485 -8.75 18.01 21.99
C GLU A 485 -7.64 18.92 22.51
N SER A 486 -7.46 20.07 21.88
CA SER A 486 -6.33 20.96 22.15
C SER A 486 -6.73 22.42 21.99
N SER A 487 -6.15 23.29 22.79
CA SER A 487 -6.43 24.73 22.77
C SER A 487 -5.25 25.50 22.20
N TYR A 488 -5.54 26.48 21.34
CA TYR A 488 -4.56 27.32 20.67
C TYR A 488 -4.84 28.81 20.90
N ALA A 489 -3.78 29.59 21.01
CA ALA A 489 -3.81 31.04 21.00
C ALA A 489 -2.71 31.55 20.05
N ASN A 490 -3.09 32.32 19.02
CA ASN A 490 -2.17 32.86 17.99
C ASN A 490 -1.22 31.80 17.43
N GLY A 491 -1.79 30.69 16.95
CA GLY A 491 -1.04 29.59 16.33
C GLY A 491 -0.25 28.69 17.28
N LYS A 492 -0.23 28.96 18.60
CA LYS A 492 0.52 28.18 19.59
C LYS A 492 -0.40 27.43 20.54
N LEU A 493 -0.02 26.19 20.89
CA LEU A 493 -0.72 25.42 21.93
C LEU A 493 -0.68 26.17 23.26
N GLU A 494 -1.84 26.30 23.91
CA GLU A 494 -2.03 27.00 25.17
C GLU A 494 -3.10 26.26 26.00
N GLY A 495 -2.73 25.78 27.19
CA GLY A 495 -3.60 25.00 28.07
C GLY A 495 -3.51 23.50 27.88
N VAL A 496 -4.62 22.78 28.16
CA VAL A 496 -4.64 21.31 28.18
C VAL A 496 -4.75 20.73 26.77
N TYR A 497 -3.93 19.72 26.50
CA TYR A 497 -4.04 18.81 25.37
C TYR A 497 -4.45 17.44 25.90
N ASN A 498 -5.57 16.91 25.42
CA ASN A 498 -6.05 15.58 25.77
C ASN A 498 -6.05 14.69 24.54
N SER A 499 -5.61 13.44 24.68
CA SER A 499 -5.83 12.39 23.70
C SER A 499 -6.73 11.30 24.27
N TYR A 500 -7.48 10.63 23.40
CA TYR A 500 -8.45 9.60 23.76
C TYR A 500 -8.24 8.35 22.91
N ASN A 501 -8.57 7.18 23.44
CA ASN A 501 -8.55 5.92 22.71
C ASN A 501 -9.86 5.68 21.94
N LYS A 502 -9.95 4.60 21.16
CA LYS A 502 -11.14 4.31 20.34
C LYS A 502 -12.38 3.99 21.18
N ALA A 503 -12.19 3.49 22.40
CA ALA A 503 -13.27 3.28 23.37
C ALA A 503 -13.83 4.60 23.93
N GLY A 504 -13.10 5.72 23.79
CA GLY A 504 -13.49 7.06 24.25
C GLY A 504 -12.90 7.46 25.59
N ASP A 505 -12.02 6.63 26.17
CA ASP A 505 -11.34 6.92 27.42
C ASP A 505 -10.11 7.80 27.19
N LEU A 506 -9.74 8.59 28.20
CA LEU A 506 -8.54 9.43 28.18
C LEU A 506 -7.28 8.56 28.08
N ALA A 507 -6.50 8.75 27.00
CA ALA A 507 -5.28 8.03 26.72
C ALA A 507 -4.03 8.81 27.12
N SER A 508 -4.04 10.15 27.01
CA SER A 508 -3.01 11.01 27.59
C SER A 508 -3.54 12.40 27.89
N THR A 509 -2.87 13.10 28.81
CA THR A 509 -3.09 14.50 29.12
C THR A 509 -1.75 15.22 29.28
N GLU A 510 -1.69 16.40 28.68
CA GLU A 510 -0.53 17.28 28.59
C GLU A 510 -0.98 18.71 28.85
N THR A 511 -0.10 19.56 29.38
CA THR A 511 -0.37 21.01 29.53
C THR A 511 0.71 21.80 28.80
N TYR A 512 0.28 22.81 28.05
CA TYR A 512 1.12 23.66 27.21
C TYR A 512 1.01 25.13 27.62
N LYS A 513 2.09 25.87 27.45
CA LYS A 513 2.14 27.32 27.58
C LYS A 513 3.05 27.90 26.50
N ASN A 514 2.53 28.81 25.67
CA ASN A 514 3.23 29.39 24.52
C ASN A 514 3.83 28.33 23.56
N GLY A 515 3.18 27.19 23.40
CA GLY A 515 3.62 26.09 22.54
C GLY A 515 4.63 25.12 23.17
N GLU A 516 5.07 25.34 24.41
CA GLU A 516 5.97 24.43 25.13
C GLU A 516 5.21 23.66 26.22
N LEU A 517 5.59 22.40 26.46
CA LEU A 517 5.05 21.61 27.58
C LEU A 517 5.38 22.31 28.92
N GLU A 518 4.37 22.46 29.78
CA GLU A 518 4.42 23.14 31.07
C GLU A 518 3.46 22.43 32.04
N GLY A 519 3.98 21.79 33.08
CA GLY A 519 3.20 21.06 34.08
C GLY A 519 3.16 19.54 33.85
N LYS A 520 2.06 18.90 34.24
CA LYS A 520 1.97 17.44 34.32
C LYS A 520 1.75 16.80 32.94
N TYR A 521 2.49 15.73 32.67
CA TYR A 521 2.28 14.77 31.60
C TYR A 521 1.81 13.43 32.18
N THR A 522 0.77 12.83 31.62
CA THR A 522 0.37 11.45 31.99
C THR A 522 -0.23 10.73 30.79
N LYS A 523 0.17 9.48 30.60
CA LYS A 523 -0.36 8.56 29.60
C LYS A 523 -0.89 7.29 30.27
N PHE A 524 -1.92 6.68 29.72
CA PHE A 524 -2.64 5.57 30.33
C PHE A 524 -2.74 4.34 29.40
N TYR A 525 -2.65 3.15 29.98
CA TYR A 525 -3.02 1.90 29.30
C TYR A 525 -4.55 1.76 29.13
N GLY A 526 -5.28 2.20 30.15
CA GLY A 526 -6.73 2.19 30.24
C GLY A 526 -7.20 2.97 31.47
N PRO A 527 -8.47 2.85 31.87
CA PRO A 527 -9.03 3.72 32.90
C PRO A 527 -8.30 3.47 34.22
N ASN A 528 -7.61 4.50 34.73
CA ASN A 528 -6.84 4.48 35.97
C ASN A 528 -5.52 3.66 35.97
N ALA A 529 -5.02 3.21 34.82
CA ALA A 529 -3.73 2.50 34.72
C ALA A 529 -2.68 3.37 34.03
N ILE A 530 -1.75 3.97 34.80
CA ILE A 530 -0.70 4.84 34.28
C ILE A 530 0.32 4.01 33.49
N GLN A 531 0.64 4.47 32.29
CA GLN A 531 1.69 3.95 31.42
C GLN A 531 2.96 4.80 31.54
N GLU A 532 2.82 6.12 31.44
CA GLU A 532 3.95 7.07 31.52
C GLU A 532 3.55 8.32 32.32
N GLU A 533 4.50 8.92 33.04
CA GLU A 533 4.31 10.20 33.71
C GLU A 533 5.61 11.03 33.78
N ALA A 534 5.45 12.36 33.76
CA ALA A 534 6.53 13.32 33.98
C ALA A 534 5.97 14.71 34.36
N GLU A 535 6.84 15.59 34.84
CA GLU A 535 6.56 17.02 35.02
C GLU A 535 7.47 17.82 34.08
N TYR A 536 6.92 18.82 33.39
CA TYR A 536 7.63 19.66 32.43
C TYR A 536 7.67 21.12 32.87
N LYS A 537 8.74 21.81 32.51
CA LYS A 537 8.87 23.26 32.60
C LYS A 537 9.60 23.79 31.39
N THR A 538 8.99 24.70 30.64
CA THR A 538 9.56 25.25 29.39
C THR A 538 10.05 24.14 28.44
N GLY A 539 9.19 23.15 28.21
CA GLY A 539 9.46 22.01 27.31
C GLY A 539 10.46 20.96 27.82
N LYS A 540 11.01 21.11 29.02
CA LYS A 540 12.01 20.20 29.60
C LYS A 540 11.44 19.44 30.79
N VAL A 541 11.77 18.15 30.89
CA VAL A 541 11.42 17.34 32.06
C VAL A 541 12.09 17.91 33.32
N VAL A 542 11.33 18.02 34.40
CA VAL A 542 11.75 18.40 35.74
C VAL A 542 11.73 17.15 36.62
N GLY A 543 12.87 16.79 37.19
CA GLY A 543 12.98 15.59 38.02
C GLY A 543 13.10 14.32 37.19
N SER A 544 12.01 13.59 37.00
CA SER A 544 12.02 12.25 36.40
C SER A 544 10.93 12.06 35.34
N PHE A 545 11.26 11.34 34.26
CA PHE A 545 10.29 10.68 33.40
C PHE A 545 10.20 9.20 33.80
N LYS A 546 8.98 8.68 33.97
CA LYS A 546 8.74 7.30 34.42
C LYS A 546 7.81 6.58 33.45
N LYS A 547 8.10 5.30 33.21
CA LYS A 547 7.28 4.36 32.44
C LYS A 547 7.00 3.13 33.29
N TYR A 548 5.80 2.58 33.18
CA TYR A 548 5.31 1.46 34.00
C TYR A 548 4.92 0.26 33.15
N HIS A 549 5.19 -0.91 33.69
CA HIS A 549 4.65 -2.19 33.26
C HIS A 549 3.12 -2.21 33.37
N THR A 550 2.42 -3.03 32.57
CA THR A 550 0.95 -3.25 32.69
C THR A 550 0.48 -3.80 34.05
N ASN A 551 1.41 -4.25 34.90
CA ASN A 551 1.15 -4.64 36.29
C ASN A 551 1.32 -3.48 37.30
N GLY A 552 1.67 -2.28 36.83
CA GLY A 552 1.83 -1.06 37.64
C GLY A 552 3.22 -0.88 38.28
N LYS A 553 4.16 -1.81 38.08
CA LYS A 553 5.55 -1.66 38.54
C LYS A 553 6.34 -0.77 37.57
N LEU A 554 7.35 -0.08 38.08
CA LEU A 554 8.24 0.76 37.27
C LEU A 554 8.96 -0.12 36.23
N GLU A 555 9.01 0.32 34.98
CA GLU A 555 9.70 -0.31 33.86
C GLU A 555 10.98 0.46 33.52
N GLU A 556 10.87 1.78 33.39
CA GLU A 556 11.98 2.68 33.09
C GLU A 556 11.84 3.99 33.90
N GLU A 557 12.96 4.55 34.33
CA GLU A 557 13.05 5.88 34.91
C GLU A 557 14.25 6.64 34.34
N PHE A 558 14.02 7.87 33.90
CA PHE A 558 15.06 8.80 33.44
C PHE A 558 15.07 10.02 34.33
N VAL A 559 16.20 10.30 35.00
CA VAL A 559 16.39 11.45 35.87
C VAL A 559 17.08 12.56 35.09
N TYR A 560 16.55 13.77 35.21
CA TYR A 560 17.01 14.96 34.49
C TYR A 560 17.61 15.98 35.45
N THR A 561 18.76 16.54 35.07
CA THR A 561 19.43 17.64 35.77
C THR A 561 19.77 18.71 34.74
N ASN A 562 19.36 19.96 34.98
CA ASN A 562 19.52 21.07 34.03
C ASN A 562 18.96 20.78 32.62
N GLY A 563 17.88 20.00 32.55
CA GLY A 563 17.21 19.64 31.29
C GLY A 563 17.93 18.59 30.45
N LYS A 564 18.94 17.91 31.00
CA LYS A 564 19.63 16.79 30.37
C LYS A 564 19.53 15.57 31.26
N VAL A 565 19.48 14.39 30.64
CA VAL A 565 19.46 13.14 31.39
C VAL A 565 20.79 13.01 32.15
N SER A 566 20.72 12.68 33.43
CA SER A 566 21.87 12.50 34.32
C SER A 566 21.99 11.06 34.81
N ALA A 567 20.86 10.37 34.94
CA ALA A 567 20.81 8.94 35.22
C ALA A 567 19.58 8.29 34.55
N SER A 568 19.65 6.99 34.30
CA SER A 568 18.48 6.17 33.99
C SER A 568 18.53 4.83 34.70
N ALA A 569 17.37 4.22 34.92
CA ALA A 569 17.23 2.88 35.45
C ALA A 569 16.14 2.11 34.69
N GLU A 570 16.41 0.84 34.43
CA GLU A 570 15.48 -0.12 33.83
C GLU A 570 15.15 -1.20 34.86
N TYR A 571 13.94 -1.76 34.77
CA TYR A 571 13.42 -2.70 35.76
C TYR A 571 12.70 -3.89 35.08
N TYR A 572 12.97 -5.08 35.59
CA TYR A 572 12.19 -6.28 35.28
C TYR A 572 10.73 -6.09 35.70
N ALA A 573 9.83 -6.88 35.09
CA ALA A 573 8.41 -6.91 35.49
C ALA A 573 8.19 -7.29 36.96
N THR A 574 9.20 -7.88 37.62
CA THR A 574 9.21 -8.17 39.06
C THR A 574 9.42 -6.92 39.93
N GLY A 575 9.92 -5.82 39.35
CA GLY A 575 10.31 -4.58 40.04
C GLY A 575 11.78 -4.53 40.46
N VAL A 576 12.55 -5.58 40.13
CA VAL A 576 14.01 -5.60 40.33
C VAL A 576 14.67 -4.80 39.23
N LYS A 577 15.67 -3.99 39.57
CA LYS A 577 16.46 -3.22 38.59
C LYS A 577 17.19 -4.19 37.64
N SER A 578 17.06 -4.00 36.34
CA SER A 578 17.76 -4.75 35.26
C SER A 578 18.95 -3.98 34.71
N GLY A 579 18.91 -2.64 34.74
CA GLY A 579 19.98 -1.77 34.27
C GLY A 579 20.01 -0.42 34.98
N GLU A 580 21.18 0.21 35.06
CA GLU A 580 21.31 1.63 35.38
C GLU A 580 22.38 2.28 34.52
N SER A 581 22.13 3.52 34.10
CA SER A 581 23.08 4.31 33.32
C SER A 581 23.34 5.67 33.95
N THR A 582 24.55 6.19 33.74
CA THR A 582 24.96 7.54 34.15
C THR A 582 25.41 8.34 32.94
N TYR A 583 25.21 9.65 32.99
CA TYR A 583 25.44 10.55 31.86
C TYR A 583 26.21 11.79 32.30
N ASN A 584 26.99 12.38 31.39
CA ASN A 584 27.75 13.59 31.68
C ASN A 584 26.87 14.85 31.56
N GLU A 585 27.43 16.03 31.86
CA GLU A 585 26.73 17.33 31.72
C GLU A 585 26.29 17.67 30.29
N LYS A 586 26.75 16.91 29.28
CA LYS A 586 26.30 17.01 27.90
C LYS A 586 25.14 16.06 27.58
N GLY A 587 24.76 15.17 28.49
CA GLY A 587 23.77 14.12 28.27
C GLY A 587 24.34 12.91 27.52
N GLU A 588 25.66 12.79 27.45
CA GLU A 588 26.31 11.66 26.80
C GLU A 588 26.49 10.52 27.80
N LEU A 589 26.16 9.30 27.39
CA LEU A 589 26.28 8.09 28.20
C LEU A 589 27.73 7.93 28.68
N MET A 590 27.92 7.79 29.99
CA MET A 590 29.21 7.59 30.65
C MET A 590 29.42 6.15 31.09
N ALA A 591 28.40 5.53 31.65
CA ALA A 591 28.46 4.13 32.07
C ALA A 591 27.07 3.51 32.10
N THR A 592 27.02 2.20 31.84
CA THR A 592 25.85 1.36 32.05
C THR A 592 26.25 0.15 32.89
N THR A 593 25.41 -0.23 33.85
CA THR A 593 25.55 -1.41 34.70
C THR A 593 24.32 -2.27 34.53
N TYR A 594 24.52 -3.58 34.35
CA TYR A 594 23.47 -4.56 34.13
C TYR A 594 23.36 -5.52 35.32
N PHE A 595 22.12 -5.82 35.70
CA PHE A 595 21.76 -6.65 36.83
C PHE A 595 20.98 -7.88 36.37
N ASN A 596 21.20 -9.02 37.00
CA ASN A 596 20.39 -10.22 36.77
C ASN A 596 19.00 -10.07 37.44
N PRO A 597 18.04 -10.98 37.16
CA PRO A 597 16.71 -10.95 37.80
C PRO A 597 16.71 -11.03 39.34
N SER A 598 17.83 -11.44 39.96
CA SER A 598 18.02 -11.42 41.42
C SER A 598 18.59 -10.11 41.97
N GLY A 599 18.89 -9.13 41.11
CA GLY A 599 19.43 -7.82 41.49
C GLY A 599 20.95 -7.77 41.64
N GLU A 600 21.67 -8.77 41.15
CA GLU A 600 23.14 -8.85 41.22
C GLU A 600 23.78 -8.29 39.93
N LYS A 601 24.79 -7.42 40.08
CA LYS A 601 25.56 -6.85 38.96
C LYS A 601 26.36 -7.94 38.27
N TYR A 602 26.26 -8.06 36.94
CA TYR A 602 27.06 -9.03 36.18
C TYR A 602 27.95 -8.39 35.10
N TYR A 603 27.65 -7.17 34.67
CA TYR A 603 28.31 -6.54 33.52
C TYR A 603 28.23 -5.01 33.58
N ASP A 604 29.33 -4.32 33.28
CA ASP A 604 29.35 -2.86 33.07
C ASP A 604 30.05 -2.47 31.77
N GLU A 605 29.60 -1.36 31.21
CA GLU A 605 30.23 -0.66 30.10
C GLU A 605 30.54 0.79 30.52
N VAL A 606 31.73 1.29 30.23
CA VAL A 606 32.14 2.69 30.43
C VAL A 606 32.52 3.29 29.09
N PHE A 607 31.98 4.47 28.81
CA PHE A 607 32.02 5.12 27.51
C PHE A 607 32.84 6.41 27.53
N ASN A 608 33.38 6.76 26.37
CA ASN A 608 33.91 8.09 26.05
C ASN A 608 33.52 8.43 24.61
N SER A 609 32.70 9.47 24.41
CA SER A 609 32.24 9.93 23.10
C SER A 609 31.69 8.81 22.19
N LYS A 610 30.79 7.99 22.73
CA LYS A 610 30.14 6.81 22.08
C LYS A 610 31.04 5.58 21.86
N GLU A 611 32.31 5.64 22.25
CA GLU A 611 33.19 4.47 22.24
C GLU A 611 33.26 3.84 23.62
N ILE A 612 33.12 2.52 23.69
CA ILE A 612 33.39 1.78 24.92
C ILE A 612 34.89 1.87 25.20
N LYS A 613 35.27 2.37 26.37
CA LYS A 613 36.66 2.45 26.83
C LYS A 613 37.01 1.33 27.79
N LEU A 614 36.03 0.90 28.58
CA LEU A 614 36.22 -0.15 29.57
C LEU A 614 34.95 -0.99 29.64
N ILE A 615 35.14 -2.31 29.68
CA ILE A 615 34.09 -3.27 30.04
C ILE A 615 34.56 -3.97 31.31
N ARG A 616 33.66 -4.08 32.29
CA ARG A 616 33.87 -4.83 33.53
C ARG A 616 32.90 -5.99 33.59
N GLN A 617 33.41 -7.17 33.89
CA GLN A 617 32.60 -8.36 34.02
C GLN A 617 32.73 -8.95 35.43
N TYR A 618 31.59 -9.27 36.04
CA TYR A 618 31.52 -9.82 37.38
C TYR A 618 31.27 -11.33 37.34
N SER A 619 31.80 -12.05 38.34
CA SER A 619 31.64 -13.48 38.50
C SER A 619 31.47 -13.84 39.97
N ARG A 620 30.69 -14.88 40.29
CA ARG A 620 30.56 -15.37 41.67
C ARG A 620 31.89 -15.82 42.28
N ASP A 621 32.80 -16.32 41.45
CA ASP A 621 34.08 -16.90 41.92
C ASP A 621 35.15 -15.83 42.22
N ASN A 622 34.92 -14.58 41.83
CA ASN A 622 35.90 -13.50 41.98
C ASN A 622 35.24 -12.22 42.52
N GLY A 623 35.60 -11.83 43.75
CA GLY A 623 35.03 -10.67 44.44
C GLY A 623 35.38 -9.30 43.82
N LYS A 624 36.20 -9.26 42.76
CA LYS A 624 36.50 -8.05 41.98
C LYS A 624 36.12 -8.24 40.51
N PRO A 625 35.59 -7.20 39.82
CA PRO A 625 35.30 -7.30 38.40
C PRO A 625 36.58 -7.50 37.58
N THR A 626 36.45 -8.24 36.49
CA THR A 626 37.52 -8.41 35.50
C THR A 626 37.37 -7.35 34.42
N GLU A 627 38.43 -6.57 34.19
CA GLU A 627 38.48 -5.62 33.07
C GLU A 627 38.82 -6.36 31.76
N ILE A 628 38.05 -6.09 30.71
CA ILE A 628 38.21 -6.76 29.42
C ILE A 628 39.06 -5.92 28.47
N ASN A 629 40.03 -6.57 27.82
CA ASN A 629 40.78 -5.97 26.72
C ASN A 629 39.95 -5.94 25.41
N LEU A 630 39.51 -4.73 25.02
CA LEU A 630 38.72 -4.47 23.81
C LEU A 630 39.48 -4.69 22.49
N ALA A 631 40.81 -4.86 22.51
CA ALA A 631 41.60 -5.14 21.31
C ALA A 631 41.56 -6.62 20.87
N ARG A 632 40.87 -7.49 21.63
CA ARG A 632 40.71 -8.90 21.26
C ARG A 632 39.85 -9.04 20.01
N LYS A 633 40.26 -9.92 19.08
CA LYS A 633 39.51 -10.24 17.85
C LYS A 633 38.17 -10.93 18.09
N SER A 634 37.98 -11.53 19.27
CA SER A 634 36.72 -12.16 19.69
C SER A 634 36.55 -11.92 21.19
N PHE A 635 35.36 -11.45 21.55
CA PHE A 635 34.93 -11.07 22.88
C PHE A 635 33.66 -11.84 23.26
N GLU A 636 33.54 -12.20 24.54
CA GLU A 636 32.40 -12.92 25.10
C GLU A 636 31.81 -12.11 26.26
N ILE A 637 30.51 -11.81 26.22
CA ILE A 637 29.73 -11.38 27.38
C ILE A 637 29.21 -12.63 28.07
N LYS A 638 29.34 -12.73 29.38
CA LYS A 638 28.93 -13.88 30.19
C LYS A 638 28.11 -13.44 31.40
N THR A 639 27.19 -14.29 31.83
CA THR A 639 26.46 -14.14 33.09
C THR A 639 27.39 -14.22 34.30
N LEU A 640 26.86 -13.93 35.49
CA LEU A 640 27.56 -14.04 36.78
C LEU A 640 28.10 -15.46 37.04
N ASP A 641 27.42 -16.47 36.51
CA ASP A 641 27.80 -17.88 36.62
C ASP A 641 28.71 -18.34 35.46
N GLY A 642 29.23 -17.41 34.66
CA GLY A 642 30.20 -17.67 33.60
C GLY A 642 29.62 -18.21 32.28
N LYS A 643 28.29 -18.21 32.10
CA LYS A 643 27.65 -18.67 30.85
C LYS A 643 27.68 -17.58 29.79
N VAL A 644 28.13 -17.88 28.57
CA VAL A 644 28.22 -16.90 27.48
C VAL A 644 26.81 -16.51 26.99
N VAL A 645 26.53 -15.21 26.92
CA VAL A 645 25.26 -14.61 26.45
C VAL A 645 25.43 -13.75 25.21
N ALA A 646 26.66 -13.30 24.92
CA ALA A 646 26.94 -12.68 23.63
C ALA A 646 28.38 -12.95 23.18
N THR A 647 28.59 -12.99 21.87
CA THR A 647 29.92 -13.06 21.27
C THR A 647 30.02 -12.07 20.13
N GLY A 648 31.19 -11.45 19.96
CA GLY A 648 31.42 -10.50 18.88
C GLY A 648 32.82 -9.91 18.91
N ALA A 649 33.00 -8.78 18.23
CA ALA A 649 34.27 -8.05 18.24
C ALA A 649 34.03 -6.53 18.33
N PHE A 650 35.04 -5.84 18.84
CA PHE A 650 35.11 -4.39 18.85
C PHE A 650 36.25 -3.91 17.96
N GLU A 651 36.03 -2.82 17.23
CA GLU A 651 37.07 -2.05 16.56
C GLU A 651 37.00 -0.61 17.06
N LYS A 652 38.09 -0.12 17.66
CA LYS A 652 38.16 1.23 18.29
C LYS A 652 36.99 1.49 19.26
N GLY A 653 36.63 0.49 20.07
CA GLY A 653 35.57 0.61 21.08
C GLY A 653 34.14 0.61 20.51
N ARG A 654 33.96 0.27 19.22
CA ARG A 654 32.63 0.13 18.58
C ARG A 654 32.41 -1.29 18.11
N ARG A 655 31.17 -1.79 18.22
CA ARG A 655 30.82 -3.14 17.73
C ARG A 655 31.15 -3.25 16.25
N ASN A 656 31.81 -4.33 15.86
CA ASN A 656 32.24 -4.56 14.49
C ASN A 656 32.21 -6.06 14.16
N GLY A 657 31.90 -6.40 12.92
CA GLY A 657 31.76 -7.78 12.47
C GLY A 657 30.49 -8.46 12.99
N GLN A 658 30.48 -9.79 12.95
CA GLN A 658 29.33 -10.60 13.37
C GLN A 658 29.21 -10.65 14.90
N TRP A 659 28.00 -10.44 15.38
CA TRP A 659 27.59 -10.53 16.77
C TRP A 659 26.50 -11.58 16.92
N LYS A 660 26.63 -12.43 17.95
CA LYS A 660 25.63 -13.42 18.31
C LYS A 660 25.19 -13.19 19.75
N PHE A 661 23.90 -13.13 19.98
CA PHE A 661 23.24 -12.99 21.27
C PHE A 661 22.48 -14.26 21.57
N GLN A 662 22.54 -14.72 22.82
CA GLN A 662 21.94 -15.95 23.27
C GLN A 662 21.56 -15.90 24.75
N THR A 663 20.58 -16.68 25.15
CA THR A 663 20.18 -16.85 26.54
C THR A 663 21.32 -17.46 27.37
N ALA A 664 21.21 -17.40 28.70
CA ALA A 664 22.16 -18.07 29.61
C ALA A 664 22.23 -19.59 29.37
N SER A 665 21.14 -20.23 28.92
CA SER A 665 21.13 -21.66 28.54
C SER A 665 21.68 -21.93 27.14
N GLY A 666 22.08 -20.89 26.40
CA GLY A 666 22.69 -20.97 25.08
C GLY A 666 21.68 -21.21 23.96
N LYS A 667 20.47 -20.64 24.08
CA LYS A 667 19.52 -20.53 22.95
C LYS A 667 19.82 -19.26 22.17
N PRO A 668 19.87 -19.28 20.84
CA PRO A 668 20.09 -18.08 20.05
C PRO A 668 18.92 -17.09 20.24
N GLU A 669 19.22 -15.79 20.28
CA GLU A 669 18.25 -14.70 20.33
C GLU A 669 18.35 -13.83 19.08
N THR A 670 19.58 -13.42 18.75
CA THR A 670 19.85 -12.57 17.59
C THR A 670 21.24 -12.84 17.03
N GLU A 671 21.36 -12.90 15.70
CA GLU A 671 22.64 -12.84 14.99
C GLU A 671 22.61 -11.64 14.05
N THR A 672 23.61 -10.77 14.10
CA THR A 672 23.64 -9.54 13.30
C THR A 672 25.08 -9.11 13.02
N ALA A 673 25.31 -8.27 12.00
CA ALA A 673 26.61 -7.67 11.77
C ALA A 673 26.59 -6.17 12.06
N PHE A 674 27.73 -5.68 12.54
CA PHE A 674 27.96 -4.26 12.74
C PHE A 674 29.16 -3.78 11.92
N ILE A 675 29.08 -2.56 11.39
CA ILE A 675 30.22 -1.81 10.87
C ILE A 675 30.30 -0.49 11.64
N LYS A 676 31.41 -0.25 12.35
CA LYS A 676 31.64 0.97 13.15
C LYS A 676 30.52 1.28 14.16
N GLY A 677 29.86 0.25 14.70
CA GLY A 677 28.79 0.36 15.68
C GLY A 677 27.37 0.39 15.11
N GLU A 678 27.22 0.51 13.79
CA GLU A 678 25.91 0.53 13.11
C GLU A 678 25.60 -0.86 12.55
N ARG A 679 24.35 -1.33 12.63
CA ARG A 679 23.96 -2.62 12.02
C ARG A 679 24.07 -2.54 10.50
N GLU A 680 24.74 -3.53 9.91
CA GLU A 680 24.95 -3.65 8.48
C GLU A 680 24.90 -5.13 8.07
N GLY A 681 24.07 -5.47 7.10
CA GLY A 681 23.91 -6.83 6.59
C GLY A 681 22.73 -7.59 7.19
N ILE A 682 22.80 -8.91 7.07
CA ILE A 682 21.72 -9.81 7.50
C ILE A 682 21.64 -9.84 9.03
N THR A 683 20.43 -9.66 9.56
CA THR A 683 20.06 -9.89 10.94
C THR A 683 19.06 -11.03 11.02
N LYS A 684 19.34 -12.03 11.86
CA LYS A 684 18.44 -13.13 12.17
C LYS A 684 17.96 -13.00 13.60
N ASN A 685 16.65 -13.04 13.80
CA ASN A 685 16.06 -13.11 15.14
C ASN A 685 15.47 -14.48 15.38
N TYR A 686 15.50 -14.92 16.63
CA TYR A 686 15.02 -16.23 17.06
C TYR A 686 13.91 -16.06 18.11
N SER A 687 13.01 -17.03 18.22
CA SER A 687 11.94 -17.05 19.22
C SER A 687 12.51 -17.36 20.62
N LYS A 688 11.70 -17.19 21.68
CA LYS A 688 12.07 -17.56 23.07
C LYS A 688 12.54 -19.03 23.18
N ASN A 689 12.09 -19.90 22.28
CA ASN A 689 12.44 -21.32 22.26
C ASN A 689 13.69 -21.62 21.42
N GLY A 690 14.28 -20.63 20.73
CA GLY A 690 15.50 -20.75 19.93
C GLY A 690 15.27 -21.09 18.46
N LEU A 691 14.03 -21.01 17.96
CA LEU A 691 13.69 -21.26 16.55
C LEU A 691 13.80 -19.97 15.74
N LEU A 692 14.20 -20.07 14.45
CA LEU A 692 14.32 -18.90 13.58
C LEU A 692 12.96 -18.20 13.45
N ASN A 693 12.90 -16.90 13.75
CA ASN A 693 11.70 -16.10 13.75
C ASN A 693 11.69 -15.05 12.62
N SER A 694 12.84 -14.45 12.29
CA SER A 694 12.93 -13.56 11.13
C SER A 694 14.34 -13.43 10.55
N ILE A 695 14.39 -13.06 9.27
CA ILE A 695 15.59 -12.64 8.57
C ILE A 695 15.32 -11.26 7.96
N SER A 696 16.19 -10.31 8.26
CA SER A 696 16.11 -8.91 7.81
C SER A 696 17.45 -8.44 7.28
N TYR A 697 17.46 -7.42 6.42
CA TYR A 697 18.69 -6.74 6.00
C TYR A 697 18.71 -5.29 6.52
N TYR A 698 19.81 -4.91 7.16
CA TYR A 698 20.04 -3.55 7.63
C TYR A 698 21.16 -2.89 6.82
N ALA A 699 20.97 -1.63 6.45
CA ALA A 699 22.03 -0.75 5.96
C ALA A 699 22.09 0.47 6.88
N LYS A 700 23.20 0.62 7.61
CA LYS A 700 23.41 1.69 8.62
C LYS A 700 22.22 1.84 9.58
N ASP A 701 21.90 0.77 10.29
CA ASP A 701 20.76 0.65 11.24
C ASP A 701 19.35 0.83 10.65
N THR A 702 19.24 1.08 9.34
CA THR A 702 17.97 1.24 8.65
C THR A 702 17.58 -0.06 7.95
N LEU A 703 16.36 -0.55 8.20
CA LEU A 703 15.83 -1.76 7.56
C LEU A 703 15.60 -1.51 6.06
N GLN A 704 16.12 -2.40 5.21
CA GLN A 704 16.01 -2.30 3.75
C GLN A 704 15.87 -3.67 3.11
N GLY A 705 15.33 -3.69 1.90
CA GLY A 705 15.20 -4.90 1.10
C GLY A 705 14.19 -5.88 1.66
N ARG A 706 14.45 -7.17 1.48
CA ARG A 706 13.50 -8.23 1.81
C ARG A 706 13.57 -8.57 3.30
N ASN A 707 12.40 -8.70 3.93
CA ASN A 707 12.23 -9.25 5.26
C ASN A 707 11.38 -10.52 5.19
N GLU A 708 11.82 -11.55 5.90
CA GLU A 708 11.10 -12.82 6.00
C GLU A 708 10.82 -13.12 7.47
N VAL A 709 9.58 -13.51 7.75
CA VAL A 709 9.13 -13.92 9.09
C VAL A 709 8.75 -15.38 9.04
N TYR A 710 9.18 -16.12 10.05
CA TYR A 710 9.09 -17.57 10.16
C TYR A 710 8.29 -17.96 11.40
N ASN A 711 7.68 -19.14 11.35
CA ASN A 711 7.17 -19.86 12.50
C ASN A 711 7.83 -21.25 12.56
N ASP A 712 7.38 -22.08 13.50
CA ASP A 712 7.95 -23.41 13.74
C ASP A 712 7.76 -24.40 12.57
N ARG A 713 6.93 -24.06 11.56
CA ARG A 713 6.69 -24.85 10.34
C ARG A 713 7.36 -24.27 9.09
N GLY A 714 7.81 -23.01 9.10
CA GLY A 714 8.54 -22.42 7.97
C GLY A 714 8.25 -20.94 7.74
N LEU A 715 8.35 -20.49 6.50
CA LEU A 715 8.14 -19.10 6.10
C LEU A 715 6.66 -18.72 6.20
N ARG A 716 6.34 -17.72 7.03
CA ARG A 716 4.97 -17.24 7.27
C ARG A 716 4.67 -15.95 6.54
N ARG A 717 5.65 -15.04 6.40
CA ARG A 717 5.46 -13.73 5.77
C ARG A 717 6.70 -13.27 5.01
N ILE A 718 6.47 -12.57 3.90
CA ILE A 718 7.49 -11.79 3.17
C ILE A 718 7.01 -10.34 3.12
N TYR A 719 7.89 -9.44 3.52
CA TYR A 719 7.74 -8.00 3.37
C TYR A 719 8.94 -7.42 2.61
N ASN A 720 8.75 -6.25 2.03
CA ASN A 720 9.82 -5.46 1.43
C ASN A 720 9.90 -4.11 2.12
N TYR A 721 11.11 -3.63 2.35
CA TYR A 721 11.40 -2.38 3.04
C TYR A 721 12.26 -1.46 2.20
N ARG A 722 11.98 -0.16 2.27
CA ARG A 722 12.78 0.90 1.67
C ARG A 722 12.89 2.04 2.69
N ASN A 723 14.11 2.39 3.06
CA ASN A 723 14.40 3.46 4.04
C ASN A 723 13.68 3.27 5.39
N GLY A 724 13.51 2.02 5.85
CA GLY A 724 12.84 1.70 7.11
C GLY A 724 11.33 1.48 6.99
N ASN A 725 10.71 1.86 5.87
CA ASN A 725 9.26 1.77 5.67
C ASN A 725 8.91 0.55 4.82
N LEU A 726 7.77 -0.08 5.05
CA LEU A 726 7.20 -1.11 4.18
C LEU A 726 6.96 -0.51 2.79
N ASN A 727 7.52 -1.16 1.76
CA ASN A 727 7.43 -0.68 0.40
C ASN A 727 7.62 -1.83 -0.60
N GLY A 728 6.61 -2.08 -1.42
CA GLY A 728 6.57 -3.16 -2.41
C GLY A 728 5.56 -4.26 -2.07
N PRO A 729 5.55 -5.35 -2.86
CA PRO A 729 4.63 -6.45 -2.65
C PRO A 729 4.91 -7.18 -1.34
N TYR A 730 3.87 -7.66 -0.66
CA TYR A 730 4.00 -8.55 0.49
C TYR A 730 3.20 -9.84 0.28
N LYS A 731 3.59 -10.89 1.00
CA LYS A 731 2.87 -12.17 1.02
C LYS A 731 2.79 -12.74 2.42
N VAL A 732 1.67 -13.37 2.73
CA VAL A 732 1.45 -14.18 3.94
C VAL A 732 1.10 -15.58 3.47
N PHE A 733 1.65 -16.61 4.13
CA PHE A 733 1.51 -18.01 3.74
C PHE A 733 0.91 -18.84 4.84
N TYR A 734 0.05 -19.80 4.54
CA TYR A 734 -0.28 -20.90 5.44
C TYR A 734 0.96 -21.71 5.82
N SER A 735 0.88 -22.52 6.88
CA SER A 735 2.02 -23.32 7.32
C SER A 735 2.45 -24.40 6.30
N ASP A 736 1.60 -24.73 5.30
CA ASP A 736 1.98 -25.59 4.15
C ASP A 736 2.64 -24.83 2.99
N GLY A 737 2.82 -23.51 3.11
CA GLY A 737 3.43 -22.65 2.10
C GLY A 737 2.47 -22.14 1.02
N SER A 738 1.19 -22.50 1.05
CA SER A 738 0.17 -21.88 0.20
C SER A 738 -0.06 -20.41 0.61
N VAL A 739 -0.40 -19.54 -0.35
CA VAL A 739 -0.59 -18.11 -0.07
C VAL A 739 -1.91 -17.91 0.67
N LEU A 740 -1.88 -17.24 1.81
CA LEU A 740 -3.06 -16.78 2.55
C LEU A 740 -3.47 -15.37 2.09
N ASN A 741 -2.52 -14.45 2.02
CA ASN A 741 -2.77 -13.07 1.58
C ASN A 741 -1.63 -12.53 0.72
N ASP A 742 -1.95 -11.64 -0.21
CA ASP A 742 -0.98 -10.75 -0.85
C ASP A 742 -1.55 -9.35 -1.09
N GLY A 743 -0.66 -8.39 -1.32
CA GLY A 743 -0.99 -6.97 -1.47
C GLY A 743 0.28 -6.14 -1.70
N PHE A 744 0.13 -4.82 -1.70
CA PHE A 744 1.23 -3.89 -2.00
C PHE A 744 1.28 -2.74 -0.98
N TYR A 745 2.47 -2.48 -0.42
CA TYR A 745 2.72 -1.31 0.42
C TYR A 745 3.41 -0.20 -0.39
N ASP A 746 2.96 1.04 -0.25
CA ASP A 746 3.69 2.25 -0.65
C ASP A 746 3.93 3.07 0.62
N GLU A 747 5.19 3.17 1.06
CA GLU A 747 5.58 3.92 2.28
C GLU A 747 4.70 3.66 3.53
N ASP A 748 4.62 2.41 3.97
CA ASP A 748 3.77 1.91 5.08
C ASP A 748 2.25 1.96 4.84
N GLU A 749 1.81 2.42 3.67
CA GLU A 749 0.41 2.46 3.28
C GLU A 749 0.06 1.29 2.36
N LEU A 750 -0.87 0.43 2.80
CA LEU A 750 -1.43 -0.62 1.95
C LEU A 750 -2.34 0.02 0.88
N GLU A 751 -2.00 -0.21 -0.39
CA GLU A 751 -2.62 0.40 -1.57
C GLU A 751 -3.13 -0.66 -2.54
N GLY A 752 -4.16 -0.31 -3.32
CA GLY A 752 -4.69 -1.14 -4.38
C GLY A 752 -5.41 -2.40 -3.89
N GLU A 753 -5.19 -3.54 -4.54
CA GLU A 753 -5.87 -4.79 -4.22
C GLU A 753 -5.11 -5.58 -3.15
N ARG A 754 -5.77 -5.94 -2.04
CA ARG A 754 -5.34 -7.02 -1.14
C ARG A 754 -6.20 -8.25 -1.39
N ARG A 755 -5.57 -9.40 -1.66
CA ARG A 755 -6.28 -10.63 -1.98
C ARG A 755 -6.11 -11.65 -0.88
N THR A 756 -7.17 -12.35 -0.54
CA THR A 756 -7.18 -13.47 0.42
C THR A 756 -7.56 -14.75 -0.28
N PHE A 757 -6.80 -15.81 -0.02
CA PHE A 757 -7.01 -17.14 -0.59
C PHE A 757 -7.26 -18.15 0.52
N SER A 758 -8.01 -19.21 0.23
CA SER A 758 -8.08 -20.39 1.09
C SER A 758 -6.79 -21.20 1.00
N GLN A 759 -6.58 -22.14 1.92
CA GLN A 759 -5.45 -23.06 1.86
C GLN A 759 -5.54 -24.05 0.68
N SER A 760 -6.74 -24.20 0.08
CA SER A 760 -6.92 -24.91 -1.20
C SER A 760 -6.54 -24.06 -2.43
N GLY A 761 -6.16 -22.80 -2.25
CA GLY A 761 -5.75 -21.86 -3.30
C GLY A 761 -6.89 -21.11 -3.97
N GLN A 762 -8.11 -21.21 -3.45
CA GLN A 762 -9.27 -20.50 -3.97
C GLN A 762 -9.22 -19.03 -3.55
N LEU A 763 -9.42 -18.10 -4.49
CA LEU A 763 -9.61 -16.69 -4.15
C LEU A 763 -10.93 -16.52 -3.39
N MET A 764 -10.85 -16.04 -2.16
CA MET A 764 -11.99 -15.89 -1.24
C MET A 764 -12.54 -14.46 -1.25
N MET A 765 -11.63 -13.48 -1.19
CA MET A 765 -12.01 -12.08 -1.22
C MET A 765 -10.89 -11.19 -1.77
N VAL A 766 -11.29 -10.03 -2.29
CA VAL A 766 -10.40 -8.93 -2.68
C VAL A 766 -10.87 -7.66 -1.98
N ASP A 767 -10.00 -7.10 -1.15
CA ASP A 767 -10.19 -5.80 -0.53
C ASP A 767 -9.56 -4.72 -1.42
N ASN A 768 -10.34 -3.69 -1.75
CA ASN A 768 -9.85 -2.50 -2.42
C ASN A 768 -9.41 -1.50 -1.35
N MET A 769 -8.09 -1.30 -1.25
CA MET A 769 -7.40 -0.53 -0.23
C MET A 769 -6.99 0.83 -0.78
N TYR A 770 -7.11 1.87 0.05
CA TYR A 770 -6.51 3.17 -0.16
C TYR A 770 -5.97 3.67 1.17
N ARG A 771 -4.67 3.91 1.28
CA ARG A 771 -3.99 4.36 2.49
C ARG A 771 -4.36 3.58 3.75
N ASN A 772 -4.22 2.26 3.70
CA ASN A 772 -4.60 1.32 4.78
C ASN A 772 -6.12 1.22 5.07
N ILE A 773 -6.98 1.87 4.29
CA ILE A 773 -8.44 1.86 4.50
C ILE A 773 -9.11 1.01 3.44
N THR A 774 -9.92 0.05 3.88
CA THR A 774 -10.74 -0.79 2.99
C THR A 774 -11.93 0.02 2.49
N LEU A 775 -11.95 0.33 1.20
CA LEU A 775 -13.05 1.05 0.54
C LEU A 775 -14.18 0.10 0.17
N SER A 776 -13.83 -1.11 -0.29
CA SER A 776 -14.79 -2.17 -0.58
C SER A 776 -14.15 -3.54 -0.48
N THR A 777 -14.98 -4.57 -0.32
CA THR A 777 -14.57 -5.98 -0.39
C THR A 777 -15.47 -6.71 -1.38
N ASP A 778 -14.85 -7.41 -2.33
CA ASP A 778 -15.50 -8.35 -3.22
C ASP A 778 -15.29 -9.77 -2.70
N TYR A 779 -16.37 -10.51 -2.44
CA TYR A 779 -16.35 -11.90 -2.00
C TYR A 779 -16.58 -12.82 -3.19
N TYR A 780 -15.81 -13.90 -3.28
CA TYR A 780 -15.79 -14.81 -4.42
C TYR A 780 -16.39 -16.17 -4.05
N ASN A 781 -17.11 -16.77 -4.99
CA ASN A 781 -17.63 -18.13 -4.86
C ASN A 781 -16.58 -19.19 -5.29
N GLU A 782 -16.91 -20.47 -5.15
CA GLU A 782 -16.07 -21.61 -5.56
C GLU A 782 -15.70 -21.64 -7.05
N LYS A 783 -16.42 -20.89 -7.90
CA LYS A 783 -16.13 -20.75 -9.34
C LYS A 783 -15.19 -19.57 -9.64
N GLY A 784 -14.80 -18.79 -8.64
CA GLY A 784 -14.01 -17.57 -8.80
C GLY A 784 -14.82 -16.39 -9.36
N GLU A 785 -16.15 -16.40 -9.21
CA GLU A 785 -17.02 -15.28 -9.58
C GLU A 785 -17.39 -14.47 -8.33
N ILE A 786 -17.59 -13.16 -8.50
CA ILE A 786 -18.03 -12.28 -7.40
C ILE A 786 -19.43 -12.69 -6.95
N ALA A 787 -19.55 -13.17 -5.72
CA ALA A 787 -20.79 -13.55 -5.07
C ALA A 787 -21.49 -12.34 -4.42
N THR A 788 -20.73 -11.46 -3.78
CA THR A 788 -21.23 -10.25 -3.11
C THR A 788 -20.15 -9.19 -3.09
N SER A 789 -20.53 -7.92 -3.25
CA SER A 789 -19.64 -6.76 -3.06
C SER A 789 -20.18 -5.89 -1.94
N ILE A 790 -19.33 -5.54 -0.98
CA ILE A 790 -19.66 -4.62 0.11
C ILE A 790 -18.76 -3.40 -0.02
N ALA A 791 -19.32 -2.25 -0.40
CA ALA A 791 -18.66 -0.96 -0.25
C ALA A 791 -18.81 -0.47 1.20
N TYR A 792 -17.75 0.04 1.81
CA TYR A 792 -17.71 0.53 3.20
C TYR A 792 -17.66 2.06 3.28
N ASP A 793 -17.24 2.72 2.22
CA ASP A 793 -17.11 4.17 2.13
C ASP A 793 -18.43 4.89 2.50
N HIS A 794 -18.36 5.76 3.52
CA HIS A 794 -19.48 6.58 4.00
C HIS A 794 -20.70 5.77 4.49
N LYS A 795 -20.55 4.46 4.70
CA LYS A 795 -21.66 3.62 5.13
C LYS A 795 -21.78 3.55 6.64
N SER A 796 -23.01 3.72 7.12
CA SER A 796 -23.40 3.50 8.49
C SER A 796 -24.68 2.69 8.54
N GLY A 797 -24.81 1.78 9.51
CA GLY A 797 -25.98 0.94 9.71
C GLY A 797 -25.62 -0.54 9.87
N THR A 798 -26.64 -1.38 9.83
CA THR A 798 -26.49 -2.84 9.94
C THR A 798 -26.27 -3.47 8.57
N VAL A 799 -25.22 -4.27 8.45
CA VAL A 799 -24.89 -5.05 7.26
C VAL A 799 -25.22 -6.52 7.52
N ASN A 800 -25.97 -7.12 6.61
CA ASN A 800 -26.24 -8.56 6.59
C ASN A 800 -25.49 -9.17 5.41
N HIS A 801 -24.67 -10.18 5.67
CA HIS A 801 -23.84 -10.81 4.67
C HIS A 801 -23.94 -12.33 4.77
N SER A 802 -24.14 -13.00 3.63
CA SER A 802 -24.28 -14.46 3.54
C SER A 802 -23.09 -15.03 2.76
N MET A 803 -22.46 -16.09 3.29
CA MET A 803 -21.25 -16.70 2.73
C MET A 803 -21.51 -18.15 2.32
N ASN A 804 -20.75 -18.65 1.34
CA ASN A 804 -20.73 -20.06 0.91
C ASN A 804 -22.14 -20.63 0.66
N ASN A 805 -22.90 -20.00 -0.23
CA ASN A 805 -24.29 -20.37 -0.55
C ASN A 805 -25.22 -20.44 0.69
N GLY A 806 -24.97 -19.59 1.69
CA GLY A 806 -25.76 -19.51 2.92
C GLY A 806 -25.35 -20.51 3.99
N ALA A 807 -24.16 -21.12 3.91
CA ALA A 807 -23.63 -21.96 4.98
C ALA A 807 -23.56 -21.20 6.32
N TYR A 808 -23.25 -19.90 6.28
CA TYR A 808 -23.36 -19.00 7.41
C TYR A 808 -23.69 -17.56 6.99
N THR A 809 -24.19 -16.79 7.95
CA THR A 809 -24.53 -15.37 7.82
C THR A 809 -23.80 -14.57 8.88
N SER A 810 -23.39 -13.35 8.55
CA SER A 810 -22.85 -12.36 9.48
C SER A 810 -23.74 -11.13 9.50
N VAL A 811 -24.04 -10.63 10.69
CA VAL A 811 -24.78 -9.40 10.94
C VAL A 811 -23.91 -8.49 11.78
N PHE A 812 -23.55 -7.33 11.25
CA PHE A 812 -22.65 -6.42 11.93
C PHE A 812 -23.00 -4.95 11.72
N GLU A 813 -22.69 -4.13 12.70
CA GLU A 813 -22.93 -2.68 12.68
C GLU A 813 -21.67 -1.95 12.25
N ILE A 814 -21.83 -1.04 11.27
CA ILE A 814 -20.78 -0.14 10.82
C ILE A 814 -21.17 1.31 11.04
N LYS A 815 -20.16 2.16 11.24
CA LYS A 815 -20.28 3.61 11.23
C LYS A 815 -19.11 4.19 10.45
N ASN A 816 -19.41 4.96 9.40
CA ASN A 816 -18.43 5.50 8.45
C ASN A 816 -17.42 4.44 7.97
N GLY A 817 -17.91 3.24 7.62
CA GLY A 817 -17.09 2.13 7.12
C GLY A 817 -16.34 1.29 8.17
N TYR A 818 -16.34 1.67 9.45
CA TYR A 818 -15.68 0.90 10.52
C TYR A 818 -16.71 0.12 11.34
N LEU A 819 -16.34 -1.07 11.82
CA LEU A 819 -17.15 -1.80 12.81
C LEU A 819 -17.35 -0.93 14.06
N ASP A 820 -18.59 -0.60 14.39
CA ASP A 820 -18.97 0.18 15.57
C ASP A 820 -20.35 -0.30 16.03
N GLY A 821 -20.34 -1.18 17.02
CA GLY A 821 -21.52 -1.88 17.53
C GLY A 821 -21.37 -3.40 17.49
N LYS A 822 -22.49 -4.12 17.42
CA LYS A 822 -22.52 -5.59 17.52
C LYS A 822 -22.04 -6.27 16.24
N TYR A 823 -21.36 -7.40 16.40
CA TYR A 823 -20.99 -8.34 15.34
C TYR A 823 -21.46 -9.73 15.75
N ASN A 824 -22.28 -10.37 14.91
CA ASN A 824 -22.79 -11.71 15.14
C ASN A 824 -22.63 -12.55 13.87
N ARG A 825 -22.18 -13.78 14.02
CA ARG A 825 -22.14 -14.78 12.94
C ARG A 825 -22.92 -16.01 13.35
N LYS A 826 -23.75 -16.53 12.44
CA LYS A 826 -24.57 -17.73 12.67
C LYS A 826 -24.52 -18.67 11.47
N ASP A 827 -24.57 -19.97 11.72
CA ASP A 827 -24.70 -20.96 10.64
C ASP A 827 -26.11 -21.01 10.04
N LYS A 828 -26.30 -21.80 8.97
CA LYS A 828 -27.58 -21.95 8.27
C LYS A 828 -28.74 -22.50 9.11
N PHE A 829 -28.47 -22.99 10.32
CA PHE A 829 -29.45 -23.45 11.30
C PHE A 829 -29.62 -22.48 12.47
N ASN A 830 -29.18 -21.22 12.31
CA ASN A 830 -29.22 -20.15 13.31
C ASN A 830 -28.39 -20.45 14.58
N LYS A 831 -27.40 -21.35 14.49
CA LYS A 831 -26.49 -21.60 15.62
C LYS A 831 -25.40 -20.55 15.67
N PRO A 832 -25.08 -19.98 16.84
CA PRO A 832 -24.06 -18.97 16.96
C PRO A 832 -22.69 -19.54 16.56
N MET A 833 -21.88 -18.72 15.90
CA MET A 833 -20.49 -18.99 15.54
C MET A 833 -19.56 -17.97 16.18
N VAL A 834 -19.94 -16.68 16.13
CA VAL A 834 -19.18 -15.57 16.71
C VAL A 834 -20.16 -14.54 17.27
N GLU A 835 -19.84 -13.98 18.43
CA GLU A 835 -20.51 -12.82 19.03
C GLU A 835 -19.44 -11.86 19.54
N GLY A 836 -19.53 -10.58 19.18
CA GLY A 836 -18.60 -9.56 19.65
C GLY A 836 -19.17 -8.16 19.53
N GLU A 837 -18.47 -7.21 20.13
CA GLU A 837 -18.79 -5.79 20.04
C GLU A 837 -17.52 -5.02 19.69
N TYR A 838 -17.68 -3.99 18.86
CA TYR A 838 -16.57 -3.21 18.33
C TYR A 838 -16.81 -1.72 18.52
N LYS A 839 -15.74 -0.97 18.72
CA LYS A 839 -15.73 0.49 18.70
C LYS A 839 -14.62 0.99 17.78
N CYS A 840 -14.98 1.68 16.71
CA CYS A 840 -14.04 2.10 15.66
C CYS A 840 -13.06 0.98 15.21
N GLY A 841 -13.61 -0.20 14.95
CA GLY A 841 -12.88 -1.39 14.53
C GLY A 841 -12.12 -2.12 15.64
N ALA A 842 -12.04 -1.59 16.85
CA ALA A 842 -11.39 -2.25 17.99
C ALA A 842 -12.41 -3.09 18.77
N ALA A 843 -12.10 -4.35 19.05
CA ALA A 843 -12.95 -5.19 19.90
C ALA A 843 -13.07 -4.59 21.31
N VAL A 844 -14.28 -4.63 21.87
CA VAL A 844 -14.60 -4.17 23.23
C VAL A 844 -15.53 -5.17 23.90
N ASN A 845 -15.59 -5.15 25.24
CA ASN A 845 -16.43 -6.04 26.02
C ASN A 845 -16.13 -7.52 25.74
N VAL A 846 -17.13 -8.41 25.88
CA VAL A 846 -16.94 -9.85 25.75
C VAL A 846 -17.07 -10.28 24.30
N TYR A 847 -16.02 -10.91 23.78
CA TYR A 847 -15.99 -11.66 22.53
C TYR A 847 -16.18 -13.15 22.82
N LYS A 848 -17.02 -13.81 22.01
CA LYS A 848 -17.27 -15.24 22.07
C LYS A 848 -17.13 -15.90 20.70
N GLU A 849 -16.48 -17.04 20.69
CA GLU A 849 -16.43 -17.94 19.55
C GLU A 849 -17.06 -19.27 19.92
N TYR A 850 -17.81 -19.86 19.00
CA TYR A 850 -18.56 -21.09 19.17
C TYR A 850 -18.07 -22.15 18.20
N GLY A 851 -17.98 -23.37 18.70
CA GLY A 851 -17.47 -24.51 17.98
C GLY A 851 -18.52 -25.19 17.14
N PRO A 852 -18.11 -26.24 16.39
CA PRO A 852 -18.97 -26.95 15.46
C PRO A 852 -20.22 -27.58 16.11
N ASN A 853 -20.18 -27.88 17.42
CA ASN A 853 -21.27 -28.48 18.20
C ASN A 853 -22.02 -27.48 19.10
N ASP A 854 -22.06 -26.20 18.72
CA ASP A 854 -22.78 -25.11 19.41
C ASP A 854 -22.26 -24.80 20.83
N THR A 855 -21.07 -25.29 21.17
CA THR A 855 -20.40 -25.04 22.45
C THR A 855 -19.50 -23.82 22.34
N ILE A 856 -19.33 -23.06 23.43
CA ILE A 856 -18.34 -21.98 23.47
C ILE A 856 -16.95 -22.61 23.33
N LEU A 857 -16.08 -22.03 22.50
CA LEU A 857 -14.65 -22.35 22.37
C LEU A 857 -13.77 -21.27 22.99
N LEU A 858 -14.20 -20.01 22.89
CA LEU A 858 -13.46 -18.87 23.38
C LEU A 858 -14.42 -17.88 24.04
N GLU A 859 -14.04 -17.37 25.21
CA GLU A 859 -14.67 -16.23 25.85
C GLU A 859 -13.56 -15.30 26.34
N GLN A 860 -13.47 -14.10 25.77
CA GLN A 860 -12.43 -13.13 26.08
C GLN A 860 -13.04 -11.74 26.24
N SER A 861 -12.58 -11.02 27.25
CA SER A 861 -12.90 -9.60 27.38
C SER A 861 -11.84 -8.78 26.67
N TYR A 862 -12.28 -7.77 25.92
CA TYR A 862 -11.43 -6.84 25.19
C TYR A 862 -11.62 -5.42 25.72
N TYR A 863 -10.51 -4.69 25.78
CA TYR A 863 -10.47 -3.27 26.03
C TYR A 863 -9.68 -2.60 24.90
N ASN A 864 -10.36 -1.76 24.11
CA ASN A 864 -9.75 -1.03 22.99
C ASN A 864 -8.92 -1.93 22.05
N GLY A 865 -9.43 -3.14 21.75
CA GLY A 865 -8.79 -4.11 20.85
C GLY A 865 -7.75 -5.01 21.51
N LEU A 866 -7.44 -4.83 22.80
CA LEU A 866 -6.49 -5.65 23.55
C LEU A 866 -7.24 -6.57 24.53
N ILE A 867 -6.80 -7.82 24.68
CA ILE A 867 -7.38 -8.74 25.67
C ILE A 867 -7.18 -8.15 27.06
N ASN A 868 -8.23 -8.04 27.86
CA ASN A 868 -8.18 -7.46 29.20
C ASN A 868 -9.18 -8.15 30.14
N GLY A 869 -8.66 -8.79 31.18
CA GLY A 869 -9.40 -9.66 32.09
C GLY A 869 -9.10 -11.15 31.86
N VAL A 870 -10.02 -12.02 32.26
CA VAL A 870 -9.85 -13.47 32.16
C VAL A 870 -10.27 -13.97 30.77
N SER A 871 -9.31 -14.47 30.01
CA SER A 871 -9.53 -15.27 28.80
C SER A 871 -9.88 -16.70 29.19
N LYS A 872 -10.94 -17.27 28.62
CA LYS A 872 -11.36 -18.66 28.83
C LYS A 872 -11.39 -19.38 27.49
N ASN A 873 -10.63 -20.46 27.38
CA ASN A 873 -10.68 -21.35 26.24
C ASN A 873 -11.30 -22.68 26.66
N TYR A 874 -12.14 -23.21 25.79
CA TYR A 874 -12.87 -24.46 25.96
C TYR A 874 -12.47 -25.42 24.83
N ASP A 875 -12.71 -26.71 25.05
CA ASP A 875 -12.54 -27.70 24.00
C ASP A 875 -13.79 -27.83 23.10
N LEU A 876 -13.73 -28.65 22.03
CA LEU A 876 -14.84 -28.79 21.09
C LEU A 876 -16.13 -29.34 21.72
N THR A 877 -16.06 -29.89 22.93
CA THR A 877 -17.20 -30.41 23.67
C THR A 877 -17.77 -29.42 24.68
N GLY A 878 -17.15 -28.24 24.81
CA GLY A 878 -17.56 -27.17 25.72
C GLY A 878 -17.02 -27.31 27.15
N HIS A 879 -16.06 -28.20 27.39
CA HIS A 879 -15.38 -28.24 28.70
C HIS A 879 -14.31 -27.16 28.76
N LEU A 880 -14.28 -26.42 29.88
CA LEU A 880 -13.29 -25.38 30.12
C LEU A 880 -11.89 -26.02 30.15
N LYS A 881 -11.00 -25.58 29.27
CA LYS A 881 -9.67 -26.16 29.08
C LYS A 881 -8.60 -25.32 29.76
N ILE A 882 -8.63 -24.00 29.57
CA ILE A 882 -7.64 -23.09 30.15
C ILE A 882 -8.23 -21.71 30.41
N THR A 883 -7.83 -21.10 31.52
CA THR A 883 -8.07 -19.69 31.82
C THR A 883 -6.75 -18.95 31.98
N SER A 884 -6.66 -17.74 31.46
CA SER A 884 -5.47 -16.89 31.54
C SER A 884 -5.88 -15.44 31.81
N GLU A 885 -5.19 -14.79 32.74
CA GLU A 885 -5.44 -13.38 33.11
C GLU A 885 -4.57 -12.45 32.26
N TYR A 886 -5.18 -11.41 31.69
CA TYR A 886 -4.51 -10.42 30.86
C TYR A 886 -4.77 -9.00 31.36
N ASN A 887 -3.74 -8.16 31.29
CA ASN A 887 -3.86 -6.71 31.42
C ASN A 887 -3.42 -6.08 30.10
N PHE A 888 -4.36 -5.46 29.38
CA PHE A 888 -4.06 -4.71 28.14
C PHE A 888 -3.22 -5.49 27.11
N GLY A 889 -3.56 -6.76 26.88
CA GLY A 889 -2.93 -7.64 25.89
C GLY A 889 -1.73 -8.42 26.41
N VAL A 890 -1.27 -8.14 27.63
CA VAL A 890 -0.12 -8.81 28.27
C VAL A 890 -0.64 -9.79 29.31
N GLU A 891 -0.19 -11.04 29.29
CA GLU A 891 -0.57 -12.06 30.27
C GLU A 891 0.03 -11.67 31.64
N ASN A 892 -0.84 -11.42 32.61
CA ASN A 892 -0.45 -10.96 33.93
C ASN A 892 -1.46 -11.45 34.96
N GLY A 893 -1.01 -12.28 35.89
CA GLY A 893 -1.87 -12.96 36.85
C GLY A 893 -1.83 -14.47 36.69
N LYS A 894 -2.92 -15.15 37.02
CA LYS A 894 -2.96 -16.61 37.09
C LYS A 894 -3.41 -17.26 35.78
N THR A 895 -2.71 -18.32 35.39
CA THR A 895 -3.14 -19.25 34.33
C THR A 895 -3.40 -20.64 34.90
N ILE A 896 -4.56 -21.23 34.54
CA ILE A 896 -5.02 -22.53 35.04
C ILE A 896 -5.49 -23.37 33.87
N ARG A 897 -4.94 -24.58 33.73
CA ARG A 897 -5.46 -25.61 32.83
C ARG A 897 -6.29 -26.62 33.61
N TYR A 898 -7.41 -27.07 33.05
CA TYR A 898 -8.35 -28.01 33.67
C TYR A 898 -8.43 -29.32 32.91
N TYR A 899 -8.80 -30.38 33.62
CA TYR A 899 -9.33 -31.62 33.02
C TYR A 899 -10.83 -31.46 32.71
N HIS A 900 -11.37 -32.38 31.91
CA HIS A 900 -12.81 -32.46 31.58
C HIS A 900 -13.74 -32.49 32.81
N ASN A 901 -13.26 -33.03 33.96
CA ASN A 901 -14.01 -33.06 35.22
C ASN A 901 -13.89 -31.77 36.06
N LYS A 902 -13.32 -30.69 35.51
CA LYS A 902 -13.08 -29.38 36.15
C LYS A 902 -12.02 -29.37 37.26
N SER A 903 -11.35 -30.49 37.54
CA SER A 903 -10.15 -30.47 38.38
C SER A 903 -9.02 -29.75 37.62
N LYS A 904 -8.10 -29.12 38.37
CA LYS A 904 -6.92 -28.49 37.76
C LYS A 904 -6.00 -29.57 37.22
N MET A 905 -5.37 -29.33 36.09
CA MET A 905 -4.22 -30.10 35.58
C MET A 905 -2.92 -29.37 35.92
N TYR A 906 -2.88 -28.06 35.73
CA TYR A 906 -1.82 -27.22 36.24
C TYR A 906 -2.28 -25.79 36.52
N GLU A 907 -1.55 -25.07 37.37
CA GLU A 907 -1.65 -23.63 37.51
C GLU A 907 -0.28 -22.97 37.69
N TYR A 908 -0.14 -21.73 37.23
CA TYR A 908 1.04 -20.89 37.42
C TYR A 908 0.68 -19.41 37.35
N ASN A 909 1.60 -18.53 37.78
CA ASN A 909 1.43 -17.09 37.67
C ASN A 909 2.39 -16.50 36.63
N GLN A 910 1.95 -15.43 35.97
CA GLN A 910 2.76 -14.60 35.10
C GLN A 910 2.84 -13.16 35.62
N GLN A 911 3.98 -12.53 35.40
CA GLN A 911 4.18 -11.09 35.62
C GLN A 911 4.65 -10.48 34.30
N ASN A 912 3.72 -9.88 33.55
CA ASN A 912 3.95 -9.34 32.20
C ASN A 912 4.62 -10.33 31.22
N ASP A 913 3.92 -11.39 30.84
CA ASP A 913 4.39 -12.43 29.90
C ASP A 913 5.62 -13.25 30.36
N VAL A 914 6.00 -13.12 31.64
CA VAL A 914 7.11 -13.86 32.27
C VAL A 914 6.56 -14.79 33.34
N LYS A 915 6.84 -16.09 33.23
CA LYS A 915 6.53 -17.08 34.28
C LYS A 915 7.43 -16.83 35.48
N GLU A 916 6.79 -16.62 36.64
CA GLU A 916 7.47 -16.28 37.88
C GLU A 916 6.83 -17.02 39.06
N GLY A 917 7.65 -17.66 39.89
CA GLY A 917 7.22 -18.42 41.05
C GLY A 917 6.77 -19.85 40.75
N ASP A 918 5.79 -20.33 41.50
CA ASP A 918 5.38 -21.73 41.50
C ASP A 918 4.49 -22.10 40.30
N PHE A 919 4.88 -23.14 39.58
CA PHE A 919 4.08 -23.87 38.60
C PHE A 919 3.70 -25.22 39.18
N THR A 920 2.42 -25.44 39.50
CA THR A 920 1.96 -26.69 40.15
C THR A 920 1.14 -27.55 39.21
N TYR A 921 1.42 -28.86 39.17
CA TYR A 921 0.69 -29.89 38.43
C TYR A 921 -0.17 -30.76 39.35
N TYR A 922 -1.29 -31.25 38.84
CA TYR A 922 -2.29 -32.02 39.57
C TYR A 922 -2.78 -33.25 38.78
N ASN A 923 -3.30 -34.27 39.48
CA ASN A 923 -4.03 -35.39 38.87
C ASN A 923 -5.53 -35.09 38.71
N LEU A 924 -6.28 -36.00 38.08
CA LEU A 924 -7.73 -35.93 37.90
C LEU A 924 -8.53 -35.83 39.22
N LYS A 925 -7.95 -36.25 40.35
CA LYS A 925 -8.56 -36.11 41.68
C LYS A 925 -8.34 -34.71 42.28
N GLY A 926 -7.52 -33.85 41.64
CA GLY A 926 -7.14 -32.53 42.14
C GLY A 926 -6.00 -32.56 43.18
N GLU A 927 -5.28 -33.67 43.31
CA GLU A 927 -4.14 -33.79 44.22
C GLU A 927 -2.87 -33.22 43.56
N PRO A 928 -2.08 -32.37 44.26
CA PRO A 928 -0.85 -31.83 43.71
C PRO A 928 0.23 -32.93 43.58
N LEU A 929 0.92 -32.94 42.44
CA LEU A 929 1.90 -33.97 42.06
C LEU A 929 3.33 -33.44 42.01
N MET A 930 3.52 -32.23 41.48
CA MET A 930 4.83 -31.58 41.34
C MET A 930 4.65 -30.06 41.30
N THR A 931 5.56 -29.31 41.93
CA THR A 931 5.66 -27.86 41.79
C THR A 931 7.04 -27.50 41.26
N ILE A 932 7.13 -26.76 40.16
CA ILE A 932 8.38 -26.26 39.58
C ILE A 932 8.44 -24.77 39.87
N PHE A 933 9.54 -24.30 40.46
CA PHE A 933 9.76 -22.87 40.69
C PHE A 933 10.48 -22.26 39.48
N PHE A 934 9.89 -21.22 38.90
CA PHE A 934 10.43 -20.42 37.83
C PHE A 934 10.92 -19.07 38.36
N LEU A 935 12.05 -18.61 37.83
CA LEU A 935 12.56 -17.25 37.99
C LEU A 935 12.86 -16.73 36.60
N ASP A 936 12.14 -15.71 36.16
CA ASP A 936 12.30 -15.10 34.83
C ASP A 936 12.23 -16.13 33.68
N ASP A 937 11.12 -16.87 33.58
CA ASP A 937 10.91 -17.98 32.63
C ASP A 937 11.87 -19.20 32.79
N ALA A 938 12.90 -19.12 33.65
CA ALA A 938 13.87 -20.19 33.84
C ALA A 938 13.52 -21.13 35.02
N PRO A 939 13.40 -22.45 34.80
CA PRO A 939 13.11 -23.41 35.87
C PRO A 939 14.33 -23.61 36.79
N GLN A 940 14.16 -23.36 38.08
CA GLN A 940 15.26 -23.38 39.06
C GLN A 940 15.33 -24.68 39.88
N TYR A 941 14.18 -25.12 40.40
CA TYR A 941 14.06 -26.33 41.19
C TYR A 941 12.63 -26.85 41.10
N TYR A 942 12.41 -28.09 41.54
CA TYR A 942 11.07 -28.63 41.71
C TYR A 942 10.90 -29.34 43.06
N LEU A 943 9.67 -29.32 43.55
CA LEU A 943 9.19 -30.09 44.69
C LEU A 943 8.46 -31.33 44.18
N LYS A 944 8.82 -32.50 44.72
CA LYS A 944 8.16 -33.78 44.43
C LYS A 944 7.56 -34.39 45.69
N LYS A 945 6.73 -35.42 45.51
CA LYS A 945 6.12 -36.16 46.61
C LYS A 945 7.18 -36.90 47.44
N SER A 946 7.08 -36.76 48.75
CA SER A 946 7.85 -37.51 49.73
C SER A 946 7.29 -38.92 49.91
N LYS A 947 7.98 -39.75 50.70
CA LYS A 947 7.46 -41.07 51.12
C LYS A 947 6.14 -40.99 51.88
N THR A 948 5.81 -39.85 52.52
CA THR A 948 4.53 -39.64 53.21
C THR A 948 3.44 -39.08 52.28
N GLY A 949 3.78 -38.76 51.02
CA GLY A 949 2.84 -38.27 50.00
C GLY A 949 2.72 -36.75 49.92
N GLU A 950 3.37 -36.02 50.84
CA GLU A 950 3.44 -34.55 50.86
C GLU A 950 4.42 -34.00 49.83
N LEU A 951 4.17 -32.81 49.31
CA LEU A 951 4.99 -32.19 48.27
C LEU A 951 6.13 -31.36 48.88
N SER A 952 7.14 -32.03 49.42
CA SER A 952 8.19 -31.41 50.25
C SER A 952 9.63 -31.73 49.86
N GLU A 953 9.88 -32.72 48.99
CA GLU A 953 11.25 -33.05 48.57
C GLU A 953 11.74 -32.09 47.46
N LYS A 954 12.69 -31.21 47.77
CA LYS A 954 13.28 -30.24 46.83
C LYS A 954 14.43 -30.81 46.02
N VAL A 955 14.41 -30.62 44.70
CA VAL A 955 15.47 -31.03 43.77
C VAL A 955 15.83 -29.86 42.85
N ILE A 956 17.12 -29.51 42.80
CA ILE A 956 17.64 -28.41 41.96
C ILE A 956 17.73 -28.84 40.50
N ILE A 957 17.32 -27.95 39.58
CA ILE A 957 17.43 -28.16 38.13
C ILE A 957 18.71 -27.47 37.67
N VAL A 958 19.70 -28.26 37.26
CA VAL A 958 21.01 -27.73 36.83
C VAL A 958 20.97 -27.41 35.35
N ASN A 959 21.40 -26.22 34.95
CA ASN A 959 21.43 -25.76 33.56
C ASN A 959 20.07 -25.87 32.85
N GLU A 960 18.96 -25.72 33.59
CA GLU A 960 17.60 -25.80 33.07
C GLU A 960 17.33 -27.12 32.31
N THR A 961 18.08 -28.19 32.63
CA THR A 961 18.05 -29.46 31.90
C THR A 961 17.90 -30.61 32.86
N GLY A 962 17.01 -31.55 32.54
CA GLY A 962 16.84 -32.78 33.33
C GLY A 962 15.45 -33.38 33.20
N THR A 963 15.32 -34.65 33.59
CA THR A 963 14.04 -35.34 33.71
C THR A 963 13.53 -35.23 35.14
N LEU A 964 12.48 -34.44 35.33
CA LEU A 964 11.82 -34.23 36.60
C LEU A 964 10.77 -35.34 36.79
N THR A 965 10.89 -36.07 37.89
CA THR A 965 9.97 -37.19 38.22
C THR A 965 9.42 -37.03 39.64
N SER A 966 8.13 -37.25 39.80
CA SER A 966 7.44 -37.36 41.09
C SER A 966 6.71 -38.70 41.17
N ASN A 967 6.87 -39.42 42.28
CA ASN A 967 6.32 -40.76 42.49
C ASN A 967 5.29 -40.73 43.63
N TYR A 968 4.26 -41.58 43.54
CA TYR A 968 3.39 -41.87 44.68
C TYR A 968 4.14 -42.63 45.78
N PRO A 969 3.65 -42.61 47.04
CA PRO A 969 4.23 -43.41 48.14
C PRO A 969 4.39 -44.90 47.83
N ASN A 970 3.56 -45.44 46.93
CA ASN A 970 3.63 -46.82 46.46
C ASN A 970 4.71 -47.08 45.38
N GLY A 971 5.52 -46.07 45.05
CA GLY A 971 6.62 -46.15 44.08
C GLY A 971 6.22 -45.97 42.61
N LYS A 972 4.94 -45.88 42.27
CA LYS A 972 4.49 -45.64 40.89
C LYS A 972 4.72 -44.18 40.49
N ILE A 973 5.08 -43.94 39.22
CA ILE A 973 5.33 -42.60 38.71
C ILE A 973 4.00 -41.84 38.62
N ALA A 974 3.91 -40.71 39.32
CA ALA A 974 2.77 -39.80 39.27
C ALA A 974 2.87 -38.83 38.09
N LEU A 975 4.05 -38.24 37.89
CA LEU A 975 4.31 -37.29 36.82
C LEU A 975 5.77 -37.39 36.39
N GLN A 976 6.02 -37.31 35.09
CA GLN A 976 7.35 -37.13 34.53
C GLN A 976 7.34 -36.09 33.42
N ILE A 977 8.29 -35.16 33.46
CA ILE A 977 8.51 -34.12 32.45
C ILE A 977 10.00 -33.92 32.25
N THR A 978 10.47 -33.71 31.01
CA THR A 978 11.89 -33.45 30.74
C THR A 978 12.05 -32.03 30.22
N PHE A 979 13.10 -31.36 30.70
CA PHE A 979 13.54 -30.06 30.21
C PHE A 979 14.90 -30.19 29.53
N ASN A 980 15.10 -29.44 28.45
CA ASN A 980 16.38 -29.24 27.78
C ASN A 980 16.58 -27.74 27.58
N LYS A 981 17.59 -27.16 28.24
CA LYS A 981 17.85 -25.70 28.22
C LYS A 981 16.59 -24.86 28.55
N GLY A 982 15.75 -25.33 29.46
CA GLY A 982 14.53 -24.63 29.89
C GLY A 982 13.30 -24.88 29.02
N ASN A 983 13.44 -25.52 27.85
CA ASN A 983 12.30 -25.96 27.05
C ASN A 983 11.83 -27.35 27.48
N LYS A 984 10.53 -27.63 27.50
CA LYS A 984 9.98 -28.99 27.59
C LYS A 984 10.41 -29.82 26.38
N GLU A 985 10.85 -31.04 26.64
CA GLU A 985 11.40 -31.95 25.62
C GLU A 985 10.94 -33.39 25.89
N GLY A 986 10.63 -34.14 24.84
CA GLY A 986 10.25 -35.54 24.93
C GLY A 986 8.88 -35.79 25.56
N ALA A 987 8.70 -36.98 26.14
CA ALA A 987 7.42 -37.41 26.70
C ALA A 987 7.09 -36.68 28.02
N PHE A 988 5.85 -36.18 28.11
CA PHE A 988 5.24 -35.66 29.32
C PHE A 988 3.99 -36.48 29.64
N PHE A 989 3.89 -36.99 30.87
CA PHE A 989 2.74 -37.78 31.27
C PHE A 989 2.39 -37.60 32.74
N ILE A 990 1.09 -37.75 33.03
CA ILE A 990 0.49 -37.78 34.37
C ILE A 990 -0.25 -39.11 34.50
N ASN A 991 -0.03 -39.82 35.61
CA ASN A 991 -0.72 -41.06 35.95
C ASN A 991 -1.42 -40.94 37.30
N ASN A 992 -2.42 -41.79 37.52
CA ASN A 992 -3.06 -41.96 38.83
C ASN A 992 -2.22 -42.83 39.78
N ASP A 993 -2.67 -42.96 41.03
CA ASP A 993 -2.06 -43.80 42.07
C ASP A 993 -1.97 -45.30 41.73
N GLN A 994 -2.72 -45.77 40.73
CA GLN A 994 -2.65 -47.12 40.18
C GLN A 994 -1.64 -47.25 39.02
N GLY A 995 -1.05 -46.14 38.56
CA GLY A 995 -0.13 -46.11 37.42
C GLY A 995 -0.84 -46.13 36.06
N LYS A 996 -2.15 -45.89 36.01
CA LYS A 996 -2.89 -45.70 34.75
C LYS A 996 -2.75 -44.24 34.29
N PRO A 997 -2.63 -44.00 32.98
CA PRO A 997 -2.45 -42.64 32.47
C PRO A 997 -3.72 -41.80 32.59
N GLU A 998 -3.53 -40.53 32.90
CA GLU A 998 -4.55 -39.48 32.91
C GLU A 998 -4.29 -38.46 31.79
N TYR A 999 -3.01 -38.23 31.48
CA TYR A 999 -2.55 -37.33 30.42
C TYR A 999 -1.25 -37.84 29.81
N LYS A 1000 -1.13 -37.76 28.48
CA LYS A 1000 0.11 -37.99 27.72
C LYS A 1000 0.27 -36.94 26.63
N ALA A 1001 1.47 -36.40 26.49
CA ALA A 1001 1.86 -35.57 25.36
C ALA A 1001 3.35 -35.77 25.07
N PHE A 1002 3.78 -35.28 23.91
CA PHE A 1002 5.19 -35.20 23.57
C PHE A 1002 5.52 -33.75 23.20
N TYR A 1003 6.66 -33.26 23.66
CA TYR A 1003 7.15 -31.91 23.41
C TYR A 1003 8.48 -31.96 22.66
N LYS A 1004 8.71 -30.95 21.85
CA LYS A 1004 10.00 -30.65 21.22
C LYS A 1004 10.21 -29.16 21.32
N ASP A 1005 11.25 -28.70 22.00
CA ASP A 1005 11.54 -27.27 22.17
C ASP A 1005 10.33 -26.44 22.69
N ASP A 1006 9.66 -26.92 23.75
CA ASP A 1006 8.44 -26.32 24.35
C ASP A 1006 7.16 -26.38 23.49
N VAL A 1007 7.26 -26.97 22.30
CA VAL A 1007 6.18 -27.09 21.33
C VAL A 1007 5.60 -28.50 21.38
N VAL A 1008 4.26 -28.63 21.47
CA VAL A 1008 3.57 -29.93 21.43
C VAL A 1008 3.77 -30.55 20.04
N HIS A 1009 4.14 -31.82 20.01
CA HIS A 1009 4.42 -32.58 18.79
C HIS A 1009 3.92 -34.02 18.94
N ASN A 1010 3.51 -34.66 17.85
CA ASN A 1010 2.84 -35.97 17.84
C ASN A 1010 1.51 -35.97 18.61
N ASP A 1011 1.12 -37.15 19.13
CA ASP A 1011 -0.17 -37.37 19.77
C ASP A 1011 -0.22 -36.79 21.19
N ARG A 1012 -1.33 -36.11 21.50
CA ARG A 1012 -1.75 -35.79 22.86
C ARG A 1012 -3.01 -36.59 23.19
N ILE A 1013 -3.02 -37.24 24.35
CA ILE A 1013 -4.13 -38.09 24.80
C ILE A 1013 -4.50 -37.77 26.25
N GLU A 1014 -5.79 -37.55 26.50
CA GLU A 1014 -6.37 -37.40 27.83
C GLU A 1014 -7.34 -38.54 28.13
N TYR A 1015 -7.45 -38.95 29.39
CA TYR A 1015 -8.22 -40.13 29.80
C TYR A 1015 -9.25 -39.76 30.88
N TYR A 1016 -10.36 -40.50 30.90
CA TYR A 1016 -11.28 -40.58 32.03
C TYR A 1016 -10.67 -41.37 33.19
N ALA A 1017 -11.23 -41.21 34.40
CA ALA A 1017 -10.78 -41.94 35.59
C ALA A 1017 -10.90 -43.48 35.46
N ASN A 1018 -11.80 -43.97 34.61
CA ASN A 1018 -11.95 -45.39 34.29
C ASN A 1018 -10.88 -45.93 33.32
N GLY A 1019 -10.08 -45.05 32.70
CA GLY A 1019 -9.03 -45.37 31.74
C GLY A 1019 -9.45 -45.32 30.27
N ASN A 1020 -10.73 -45.02 29.97
CA ASN A 1020 -11.18 -44.73 28.60
C ASN A 1020 -10.60 -43.40 28.13
N ILE A 1021 -10.35 -43.27 26.82
CA ILE A 1021 -9.87 -42.01 26.22
C ILE A 1021 -10.99 -40.98 26.30
N TYR A 1022 -10.66 -39.75 26.69
CA TYR A 1022 -11.52 -38.58 26.58
C TYR A 1022 -11.26 -37.82 25.29
N LEU A 1023 -9.98 -37.54 25.04
CA LEU A 1023 -9.51 -36.71 23.93
C LEU A 1023 -8.26 -37.33 23.32
N LYS A 1024 -8.22 -37.40 22.00
CA LYS A 1024 -7.03 -37.74 21.21
C LYS A 1024 -6.82 -36.69 20.13
N GLU A 1025 -5.63 -36.12 20.08
CA GLU A 1025 -5.22 -35.08 19.15
C GLU A 1025 -3.86 -35.41 18.57
N HIS A 1026 -3.57 -34.87 17.39
CA HIS A 1026 -2.25 -34.94 16.77
C HIS A 1026 -1.75 -33.54 16.45
N PHE A 1027 -0.47 -33.30 16.74
CA PHE A 1027 0.19 -32.02 16.59
C PHE A 1027 1.44 -32.16 15.73
N VAL A 1028 1.66 -31.17 14.86
CA VAL A 1028 2.97 -30.94 14.25
C VAL A 1028 3.37 -29.51 14.59
N SER A 1029 4.31 -29.38 15.52
CA SER A 1029 4.84 -28.08 15.96
C SER A 1029 3.75 -27.11 16.46
N ASN A 1030 3.01 -27.50 17.51
CA ASN A 1030 1.90 -26.77 18.17
C ASN A 1030 0.61 -26.61 17.36
N ASP A 1031 0.68 -26.68 16.03
CA ASP A 1031 -0.49 -26.62 15.16
C ASP A 1031 -1.20 -27.99 15.15
N TYR A 1032 -2.53 -28.00 15.33
CA TYR A 1032 -3.35 -29.21 15.13
C TYR A 1032 -3.18 -29.72 13.69
N GLU A 1033 -3.03 -31.04 13.55
CA GLU A 1033 -2.86 -31.70 12.25
C GLU A 1033 -3.59 -33.04 12.23
N GLY A 1034 -4.34 -33.32 11.17
CA GLY A 1034 -5.07 -34.58 11.04
C GLY A 1034 -6.39 -34.55 11.80
N VAL A 1035 -6.67 -35.57 12.61
CA VAL A 1035 -7.99 -35.74 13.24
C VAL A 1035 -7.90 -35.57 14.75
N GLN A 1036 -8.74 -34.68 15.28
CA GLN A 1036 -9.03 -34.57 16.69
C GLN A 1036 -10.30 -35.36 17.03
N GLU A 1037 -10.22 -36.24 18.03
CA GLU A 1037 -11.29 -37.16 18.43
C GLU A 1037 -11.64 -36.97 19.90
N TYR A 1038 -12.93 -36.79 20.17
CA TYR A 1038 -13.51 -36.75 21.51
C TYR A 1038 -14.44 -37.96 21.71
N PHE A 1039 -14.40 -38.54 22.91
CA PHE A 1039 -15.20 -39.69 23.30
C PHE A 1039 -15.96 -39.38 24.59
N LYS A 1040 -17.12 -40.02 24.77
CA LYS A 1040 -17.83 -40.04 26.05
C LYS A 1040 -17.20 -41.05 27.00
N GLU A 1041 -17.55 -40.98 28.29
CA GLU A 1041 -17.00 -41.85 29.33
C GLU A 1041 -17.25 -43.35 29.09
N ASP A 1042 -18.31 -43.69 28.33
CA ASP A 1042 -18.63 -45.06 27.87
C ASP A 1042 -17.83 -45.52 26.64
N GLY A 1043 -16.92 -44.68 26.13
CA GLY A 1043 -16.05 -44.95 24.99
C GLY A 1043 -16.68 -44.68 23.62
N LYS A 1044 -17.94 -44.22 23.54
CA LYS A 1044 -18.57 -43.87 22.27
C LYS A 1044 -18.01 -42.56 21.70
N PRO A 1045 -17.86 -42.43 20.36
CA PRO A 1045 -17.42 -41.19 19.75
C PRO A 1045 -18.42 -40.07 20.04
N TRP A 1046 -17.89 -38.86 20.21
CA TRP A 1046 -18.66 -37.64 20.45
C TRP A 1046 -18.42 -36.61 19.34
N ILE A 1047 -17.15 -36.29 19.04
CA ILE A 1047 -16.77 -35.36 17.97
C ILE A 1047 -15.52 -35.90 17.28
N LYS A 1048 -15.49 -35.81 15.94
CA LYS A 1048 -14.32 -36.07 15.11
C LYS A 1048 -14.10 -34.90 14.17
N ALA A 1049 -13.07 -34.10 14.40
CA ALA A 1049 -12.79 -32.87 13.65
C ALA A 1049 -11.48 -33.00 12.86
N GLU A 1050 -11.52 -32.68 11.57
CA GLU A 1050 -10.35 -32.64 10.69
C GLU A 1050 -9.70 -31.25 10.73
N TYR A 1051 -8.39 -31.23 10.95
CA TYR A 1051 -7.54 -30.05 11.04
C TYR A 1051 -6.38 -30.14 10.06
N LYS A 1052 -5.96 -28.99 9.53
CA LYS A 1052 -4.74 -28.84 8.74
C LYS A 1052 -4.12 -27.48 9.04
N ASN A 1053 -2.88 -27.49 9.55
CA ASN A 1053 -2.18 -26.26 9.98
C ASN A 1053 -2.95 -25.43 11.01
N ASP A 1054 -3.47 -26.08 12.06
CA ASP A 1054 -4.25 -25.47 13.16
C ASP A 1054 -5.65 -24.95 12.79
N GLU A 1055 -6.04 -25.03 11.52
CA GLU A 1055 -7.34 -24.61 11.02
C GLU A 1055 -8.25 -25.83 10.80
N LEU A 1056 -9.55 -25.69 11.10
CA LEU A 1056 -10.56 -26.66 10.69
C LEU A 1056 -10.55 -26.78 9.16
N HIS A 1057 -10.28 -27.98 8.66
CA HIS A 1057 -10.13 -28.25 7.23
C HIS A 1057 -10.61 -29.67 6.92
N GLY A 1058 -11.69 -29.80 6.14
CA GLY A 1058 -12.34 -31.07 5.87
C GLY A 1058 -13.63 -31.26 6.67
N LYS A 1059 -13.87 -32.46 7.20
CA LYS A 1059 -15.11 -32.82 7.90
C LYS A 1059 -14.97 -32.73 9.42
N THR A 1060 -15.96 -32.10 10.04
CA THR A 1060 -16.24 -32.20 11.47
C THR A 1060 -17.53 -32.96 11.70
N GLN A 1061 -17.41 -34.18 12.21
CA GLN A 1061 -18.49 -35.12 12.47
C GLN A 1061 -18.88 -35.09 13.95
N ILE A 1062 -20.18 -34.96 14.23
CA ILE A 1062 -20.73 -34.85 15.58
C ILE A 1062 -21.68 -36.02 15.80
N PHE A 1063 -21.51 -36.69 16.94
CA PHE A 1063 -22.21 -37.93 17.27
C PHE A 1063 -23.12 -37.73 18.50
N THR A 1064 -24.37 -38.16 18.38
CA THR A 1064 -25.32 -38.23 19.49
C THR A 1064 -25.55 -39.70 19.85
N ASN A 1065 -25.22 -40.09 21.07
CA ASN A 1065 -25.31 -41.48 21.55
C ASN A 1065 -24.54 -42.50 20.67
N GLY A 1066 -23.43 -42.07 20.07
CA GLY A 1066 -22.60 -42.89 19.18
C GLY A 1066 -23.08 -42.96 17.72
N VAL A 1067 -24.17 -42.27 17.37
CA VAL A 1067 -24.69 -42.17 16.00
C VAL A 1067 -24.33 -40.80 15.42
N LEU A 1068 -23.81 -40.75 14.19
CA LEU A 1068 -23.52 -39.50 13.49
C LEU A 1068 -24.82 -38.71 13.27
N THR A 1069 -24.90 -37.47 13.77
CA THR A 1069 -26.09 -36.61 13.67
C THR A 1069 -25.87 -35.27 12.98
N LEU A 1070 -24.62 -34.90 12.74
CA LEU A 1070 -24.27 -33.66 12.05
C LEU A 1070 -22.86 -33.79 11.47
N THR A 1071 -22.66 -33.29 10.25
CA THR A 1071 -21.34 -33.11 9.63
C THR A 1071 -21.23 -31.67 9.16
N LYS A 1072 -20.28 -30.90 9.71
CA LYS A 1072 -19.88 -29.59 9.20
C LYS A 1072 -18.64 -29.75 8.32
N LYS A 1073 -18.57 -29.05 7.18
CA LYS A 1073 -17.42 -29.06 6.28
C LYS A 1073 -16.73 -27.69 6.33
N TYR A 1074 -15.41 -27.68 6.50
CA TYR A 1074 -14.60 -26.46 6.59
C TYR A 1074 -13.49 -26.44 5.54
N ASP A 1075 -13.06 -25.24 5.16
CA ASP A 1075 -11.81 -24.97 4.44
C ASP A 1075 -11.15 -23.75 5.08
N SER A 1076 -10.07 -23.94 5.85
CA SER A 1076 -9.37 -22.87 6.59
C SER A 1076 -10.28 -22.11 7.56
N ASP A 1077 -10.95 -22.83 8.46
CA ASP A 1077 -11.95 -22.31 9.41
C ASP A 1077 -13.22 -21.71 8.78
N TYR A 1078 -13.26 -21.54 7.46
CA TYR A 1078 -14.48 -21.12 6.76
C TYR A 1078 -15.44 -22.28 6.66
N LEU A 1079 -16.64 -22.12 7.23
CA LEU A 1079 -17.71 -23.10 7.10
C LEU A 1079 -18.24 -23.12 5.66
N VAL A 1080 -18.01 -24.24 4.97
CA VAL A 1080 -18.39 -24.44 3.57
C VAL A 1080 -19.77 -25.08 3.46
N ASP A 1081 -20.08 -26.06 4.30
CA ASP A 1081 -21.38 -26.73 4.31
C ASP A 1081 -21.73 -27.33 5.68
N VAL A 1082 -23.01 -27.59 5.89
CA VAL A 1082 -23.55 -28.27 7.07
C VAL A 1082 -24.56 -29.32 6.62
N ILE A 1083 -24.29 -30.58 6.91
CA ILE A 1083 -25.12 -31.74 6.54
C ILE A 1083 -25.65 -32.35 7.83
N LYS A 1084 -26.97 -32.34 8.01
CA LYS A 1084 -27.63 -32.93 9.18
C LYS A 1084 -28.03 -34.37 8.93
#